data_AF-A0ABD6C2S9-F1
#
_entry.id   AF-A0ABD6C2S9-F1
#
_cell.length_a   1.000
_cell.length_b   1.000
_cell.length_c   1.000
_cell.angle_alpha   90.00
_cell.angle_beta   90.00
_cell.angle_gamma   90.00
#
_symmetry.space_group_name_H-M   'P 1'
#
loop_
_entity.id
_entity.type
_entity.pdbx_description
1 polymer ?
#
loop_
_entity_poly.entity_id
_entity_poly.type
_entity_poly.pdbx_seq_one_letter_code
_entity_poly.pdbx_strand_id
1 'polypeptide(L)'
;MRVRNLPLSSAYTEHFVENGIRELYPPQAAAVDAGVCEGSNVVAAIPTASGKTFIAQLALLTADGPGLYVCPLRALAREKYEAFASLPDLEVGISTGDFDASGEALAGNDIIVATSEKIDSAIRNGASWVDELACVVVDEVHLLDADRRGPTLEVTVATLRRQNPDIQVVALSATVDNPDAIAAWLDATLIQSTWRPVDLRTGVAVGGSIDFDDGTTREIPLDGPARKGGNGGDGDGSDDGGSDLDDTDVTAALVANTVAEGGQCLAFVRSRAEAVSLAQRLAADGLAEQMGIEAAAAAAGDEAAAVDGTVTGHQLADCLRSGVAFHHAGLRSGHRTVVESAFRDRDVACICATPTLAAGVNVPARRVVVRDQKRYTGSAMEWLPTLEVHQMCGRAGRPGLDPHGEAVLVGESDSRDELVERYVDGEPEAVESTLSDPASLRTHVLSAIATGFAETESEILDVFEGTFYAREAGAGGLADAVGDTVDDLVAAGMVRRETAGGVGDYRIVATPVGETTSRQYVRPETGERVVDGLRTAAVMPNATTLTAFELICDTPDMQDTYLGNEERAEMYRFARANSGALTTGMRETDDFEGWLESVKTARILDEWIEGATVEELVEAYRIGPGDLDSRVERAEWLLSAAQALADTIGVSVPSVPRARSRL
;
A
#
# COMPACT_ATOMS: atom_id res chain seq x y z
N MET A 1 -14.28 6.56 -29.93
CA MET A 1 -15.21 7.69 -29.68
C MET A 1 -14.40 8.96 -29.51
N ARG A 2 -14.86 10.14 -29.96
CA ARG A 2 -14.12 11.42 -29.76
C ARG A 2 -14.46 12.03 -28.41
N VAL A 3 -13.48 12.59 -27.71
CA VAL A 3 -13.66 13.24 -26.39
C VAL A 3 -14.69 14.38 -26.45
N ARG A 4 -14.71 15.16 -27.53
CA ARG A 4 -15.68 16.26 -27.73
C ARG A 4 -17.14 15.82 -27.86
N ASN A 5 -17.40 14.51 -27.98
CA ASN A 5 -18.75 13.98 -28.05
C ASN A 5 -19.25 13.45 -26.70
N LEU A 6 -18.41 13.52 -25.66
CA LEU A 6 -18.80 13.09 -24.31
C LEU A 6 -19.82 14.07 -23.71
N PRO A 7 -20.68 13.60 -22.80
CA PRO A 7 -21.67 14.42 -22.10
C PRO A 7 -21.03 15.28 -20.99
N LEU A 8 -19.94 15.97 -21.31
CA LEU A 8 -19.19 16.84 -20.41
C LEU A 8 -19.28 18.29 -20.87
N SER A 9 -19.01 19.23 -19.96
CA SER A 9 -18.89 20.65 -20.29
C SER A 9 -17.78 20.89 -21.35
N SER A 10 -17.90 21.99 -22.10
CA SER A 10 -16.87 22.35 -23.07
C SER A 10 -15.52 22.58 -22.40
N ALA A 11 -15.50 23.13 -21.17
CA ALA A 11 -14.28 23.35 -20.40
C ALA A 11 -13.49 22.05 -20.17
N TYR A 12 -14.17 20.96 -19.75
CA TYR A 12 -13.52 19.65 -19.58
C TYR A 12 -13.05 19.06 -20.89
N THR A 13 -13.90 19.04 -21.92
CA THR A 13 -13.53 18.44 -23.21
C THR A 13 -12.38 19.19 -23.91
N GLU A 14 -12.28 20.51 -23.74
CA GLU A 14 -11.16 21.33 -24.23
C GLU A 14 -9.89 21.05 -23.44
N HIS A 15 -9.96 21.03 -22.10
CA HIS A 15 -8.83 20.67 -21.24
C HIS A 15 -8.24 19.31 -21.61
N PHE A 16 -9.07 18.28 -21.81
CA PHE A 16 -8.60 16.95 -22.21
C PHE A 16 -7.92 16.96 -23.59
N VAL A 17 -8.48 17.68 -24.57
CA VAL A 17 -7.90 17.79 -25.91
C VAL A 17 -6.55 18.52 -25.91
N GLU A 18 -6.41 19.56 -25.09
CA GLU A 18 -5.15 20.29 -24.89
C GLU A 18 -4.08 19.42 -24.25
N ASN A 19 -4.48 18.54 -23.31
CA ASN A 19 -3.63 17.52 -22.70
C ASN A 19 -3.45 16.26 -23.57
N GLY A 20 -3.84 16.30 -24.85
CA GLY A 20 -3.56 15.25 -25.83
C GLY A 20 -4.58 14.11 -25.89
N ILE A 21 -5.61 14.12 -25.05
CA ILE A 21 -6.68 13.12 -25.07
C ILE A 21 -7.75 13.55 -26.08
N ARG A 22 -7.67 13.01 -27.30
CA ARG A 22 -8.58 13.37 -28.42
C ARG A 22 -9.63 12.31 -28.72
N GLU A 23 -9.24 11.05 -28.56
CA GLU A 23 -10.09 9.88 -28.80
C GLU A 23 -9.94 8.90 -27.64
N LEU A 24 -11.06 8.27 -27.29
CA LEU A 24 -11.11 7.27 -26.24
C LEU A 24 -10.47 5.97 -26.73
N TYR A 25 -9.73 5.33 -25.85
CA TYR A 25 -9.29 3.95 -26.03
C TYR A 25 -10.49 3.00 -26.09
N PRO A 26 -10.36 1.83 -26.74
CA PRO A 26 -11.44 0.84 -26.82
C PRO A 26 -12.12 0.51 -25.47
N PRO A 27 -11.39 0.20 -24.37
CA PRO A 27 -12.04 -0.04 -23.08
C PRO A 27 -12.73 1.19 -22.48
N GLN A 28 -12.21 2.40 -22.72
CA GLN A 28 -12.85 3.64 -22.26
C GLN A 28 -14.17 3.89 -23.01
N ALA A 29 -14.20 3.64 -24.32
CA ALA A 29 -15.43 3.74 -25.11
C ALA A 29 -16.47 2.69 -24.67
N ALA A 30 -16.02 1.47 -24.39
CA ALA A 30 -16.90 0.41 -23.86
C ALA A 30 -17.52 0.80 -22.50
N ALA A 31 -16.77 1.48 -21.62
CA ALA A 31 -17.30 1.99 -20.36
C ALA A 31 -18.38 3.07 -20.57
N VAL A 32 -18.20 3.97 -21.56
CA VAL A 32 -19.24 4.94 -21.95
C VAL A 32 -20.47 4.23 -22.48
N ASP A 33 -20.30 3.27 -23.39
CA ASP A 33 -21.43 2.50 -23.95
C ASP A 33 -22.18 1.68 -22.88
N ALA A 34 -21.50 1.32 -21.78
CA ALA A 34 -22.06 0.63 -20.63
C ALA A 34 -22.77 1.53 -19.61
N GLY A 35 -22.82 2.84 -19.84
CA GLY A 35 -23.61 3.75 -19.02
C GLY A 35 -22.82 4.48 -17.93
N VAL A 36 -21.48 4.51 -17.98
CA VAL A 36 -20.67 5.12 -16.91
C VAL A 36 -20.95 6.63 -16.75
N CYS A 37 -21.35 7.31 -17.82
CA CYS A 37 -21.72 8.72 -17.81
C CYS A 37 -23.20 8.96 -17.43
N GLU A 38 -23.98 7.89 -17.31
CA GLU A 38 -25.42 7.88 -17.07
C GLU A 38 -25.77 7.36 -15.67
N GLY A 39 -24.77 7.24 -14.79
CA GLY A 39 -24.95 6.75 -13.41
C GLY A 39 -24.98 5.23 -13.28
N SER A 40 -24.65 4.47 -14.32
CA SER A 40 -24.63 3.00 -14.23
C SER A 40 -23.38 2.51 -13.49
N ASN A 41 -23.53 1.46 -12.68
CA ASN A 41 -22.41 0.81 -12.02
C ASN A 41 -21.55 0.07 -13.04
N VAL A 42 -20.23 0.22 -12.95
CA VAL A 42 -19.27 -0.35 -13.90
C VAL A 42 -18.08 -0.97 -13.16
N VAL A 43 -17.67 -2.17 -13.57
CA VAL A 43 -16.37 -2.75 -13.21
C VAL A 43 -15.49 -2.76 -14.45
N ALA A 44 -14.36 -2.06 -14.41
CA ALA A 44 -13.38 -2.04 -15.48
C ALA A 44 -12.16 -2.90 -15.11
N ALA A 45 -12.15 -4.16 -15.55
CA ALA A 45 -11.03 -5.08 -15.40
C ALA A 45 -10.12 -5.00 -16.64
N ILE A 46 -9.20 -4.03 -16.61
CA ILE A 46 -8.36 -3.68 -17.77
C ILE A 46 -6.90 -3.42 -17.34
N PRO A 47 -5.91 -3.60 -18.24
CA PRO A 47 -4.51 -3.29 -17.97
C PRO A 47 -4.30 -1.84 -17.50
N THR A 48 -3.29 -1.63 -16.64
CA THR A 48 -3.01 -0.31 -16.03
C THR A 48 -2.73 0.80 -17.06
N ALA A 49 -2.09 0.46 -18.18
CA ALA A 49 -1.81 1.40 -19.27
C ALA A 49 -3.06 1.85 -20.07
N SER A 50 -4.21 1.20 -19.87
CA SER A 50 -5.42 1.39 -20.69
C SER A 50 -6.31 2.54 -20.23
N GLY A 51 -5.81 3.36 -19.29
CA GLY A 51 -6.40 4.63 -18.91
C GLY A 51 -7.61 4.52 -17.96
N LYS A 52 -7.51 3.66 -16.93
CA LYS A 52 -8.52 3.51 -15.86
C LYS A 52 -8.93 4.85 -15.23
N THR A 53 -7.95 5.70 -14.92
CA THR A 53 -8.17 7.05 -14.35
C THR A 53 -9.14 7.89 -15.20
N PHE A 54 -9.11 7.75 -16.54
CA PHE A 54 -10.03 8.51 -17.39
C PHE A 54 -11.48 8.02 -17.25
N ILE A 55 -11.71 6.71 -17.09
CA ILE A 55 -13.05 6.16 -16.82
C ILE A 55 -13.61 6.73 -15.52
N ALA A 56 -12.77 6.83 -14.48
CA ALA A 56 -13.14 7.46 -13.22
C ALA A 56 -13.49 8.94 -13.38
N GLN A 57 -12.68 9.70 -14.14
CA GLN A 57 -12.97 11.11 -14.44
C GLN A 57 -14.31 11.27 -15.14
N LEU A 58 -14.66 10.39 -16.07
CA LEU A 58 -15.97 10.44 -16.73
C LEU A 58 -17.10 10.28 -15.70
N ALA A 59 -17.04 9.24 -14.87
CA ALA A 59 -18.06 8.97 -13.85
C ALA A 59 -18.25 10.16 -12.90
N LEU A 60 -17.14 10.63 -12.30
CA LEU A 60 -17.16 11.69 -11.29
C LEU A 60 -17.63 13.03 -11.87
N LEU A 61 -17.21 13.38 -13.09
CA LEU A 61 -17.61 14.65 -13.72
C LEU A 61 -19.03 14.66 -14.26
N THR A 62 -19.68 13.49 -14.41
CA THR A 62 -21.08 13.38 -14.82
C THR A 62 -22.05 13.12 -13.67
N ALA A 63 -21.52 12.87 -12.46
CA ALA A 63 -22.34 12.62 -11.28
C ALA A 63 -23.20 13.85 -10.92
N ASP A 64 -24.45 13.61 -10.50
CA ASP A 64 -25.38 14.65 -10.05
C ASP A 64 -25.21 14.95 -8.54
N GLY A 65 -23.96 15.19 -8.14
CA GLY A 65 -23.55 15.44 -6.75
C GLY A 65 -22.07 15.12 -6.50
N PRO A 66 -21.61 15.29 -5.25
CA PRO A 66 -20.22 15.01 -4.88
C PRO A 66 -19.78 13.58 -5.22
N GLY A 67 -18.57 13.48 -5.76
CA GLY A 67 -17.92 12.23 -6.10
C GLY A 67 -16.81 11.85 -5.13
N LEU A 68 -16.67 10.56 -4.83
CA LEU A 68 -15.60 10.02 -4.00
C LEU A 68 -14.65 9.15 -4.84
N TYR A 69 -13.34 9.39 -4.77
CA TYR A 69 -12.32 8.52 -5.32
C TYR A 69 -11.57 7.81 -4.20
N VAL A 70 -11.75 6.50 -4.10
CA VAL A 70 -11.10 5.63 -3.11
C VAL A 70 -9.76 5.15 -3.64
N CYS A 71 -8.68 5.51 -2.96
CA CYS A 71 -7.31 5.09 -3.29
C CYS A 71 -6.80 4.00 -2.34
N PRO A 72 -6.08 2.99 -2.85
CA PRO A 72 -5.46 1.95 -2.01
C PRO A 72 -4.23 2.43 -1.23
N LEU A 73 -3.57 3.50 -1.69
CA LEU A 73 -2.31 4.00 -1.13
C LEU A 73 -2.33 5.52 -1.04
N ARG A 74 -1.72 6.06 0.02
CA ARG A 74 -1.60 7.51 0.22
C ARG A 74 -0.83 8.23 -0.89
N ALA A 75 0.24 7.60 -1.38
CA ALA A 75 1.03 8.15 -2.49
C ALA A 75 0.18 8.31 -3.76
N LEU A 76 -0.65 7.30 -4.07
CA LEU A 76 -1.57 7.33 -5.21
C LEU A 76 -2.66 8.39 -5.02
N ALA A 77 -3.18 8.54 -3.80
CA ALA A 77 -4.17 9.57 -3.51
C ALA A 77 -3.67 10.99 -3.78
N ARG A 78 -2.39 11.28 -3.51
CA ARG A 78 -1.80 12.57 -3.88
C ARG A 78 -1.74 12.76 -5.40
N GLU A 79 -1.28 11.74 -6.14
CA GLU A 79 -1.26 11.77 -7.62
C GLU A 79 -2.66 12.05 -8.18
N LYS A 80 -3.69 11.37 -7.65
CA LYS A 80 -5.08 11.54 -8.11
C LYS A 80 -5.65 12.90 -7.71
N TYR A 81 -5.37 13.37 -6.49
CA TYR A 81 -5.74 14.72 -6.07
C TYR A 81 -5.17 15.78 -7.02
N GLU A 82 -3.87 15.72 -7.33
CA GLU A 82 -3.24 16.68 -8.26
C GLU A 82 -3.85 16.59 -9.67
N ALA A 83 -4.17 15.37 -10.14
CA ALA A 83 -4.83 15.16 -11.42
C ALA A 83 -6.24 15.77 -11.46
N PHE A 84 -7.06 15.58 -10.43
CA PHE A 84 -8.41 16.16 -10.36
C PHE A 84 -8.36 17.68 -10.14
N ALA A 85 -7.48 18.17 -9.27
CA ALA A 85 -7.33 19.59 -8.98
C ALA A 85 -6.82 20.40 -10.20
N SER A 86 -6.24 19.73 -11.20
CA SER A 86 -5.86 20.35 -12.48
C SER A 86 -7.04 20.62 -13.43
N LEU A 87 -8.20 20.01 -13.17
CA LEU A 87 -9.40 20.20 -13.98
C LEU A 87 -10.03 21.59 -13.70
N PRO A 88 -10.61 22.24 -14.72
CA PRO A 88 -11.22 23.56 -14.56
C PRO A 88 -12.51 23.51 -13.73
N ASP A 89 -12.77 24.57 -12.97
CA ASP A 89 -14.04 24.79 -12.26
C ASP A 89 -14.46 23.63 -11.32
N LEU A 90 -13.50 23.07 -10.56
CA LEU A 90 -13.73 21.95 -9.65
C LEU A 90 -13.08 22.20 -8.28
N GLU A 91 -13.82 22.01 -7.19
CA GLU A 91 -13.27 21.98 -5.83
C GLU A 91 -12.95 20.53 -5.45
N VAL A 92 -11.68 20.27 -5.12
CA VAL A 92 -11.19 18.93 -4.81
C VAL A 92 -10.63 18.89 -3.39
N GLY A 93 -11.08 17.92 -2.60
CA GLY A 93 -10.58 17.61 -1.27
C GLY A 93 -9.70 16.36 -1.25
N ILE A 94 -8.79 16.27 -0.28
CA ILE A 94 -8.00 15.06 -0.01
C ILE A 94 -8.07 14.70 1.49
N SER A 95 -8.20 13.42 1.80
CA SER A 95 -8.09 12.88 3.18
C SER A 95 -7.35 11.55 3.19
N THR A 96 -6.08 11.59 3.58
CA THR A 96 -5.17 10.42 3.50
C THR A 96 -4.31 10.22 4.75
N GLY A 97 -4.55 10.97 5.83
CA GLY A 97 -3.73 10.95 7.05
C GLY A 97 -2.62 12.00 7.03
N ASP A 98 -1.77 11.99 6.00
CA ASP A 98 -0.71 13.00 5.81
C ASP A 98 -1.29 14.38 5.43
N PHE A 99 -2.48 14.37 4.83
CA PHE A 99 -3.23 15.53 4.40
C PHE A 99 -4.68 15.32 4.82
N ASP A 100 -5.01 15.72 6.05
CA ASP A 100 -6.39 15.71 6.53
C ASP A 100 -6.93 17.14 6.49
N ALA A 101 -7.77 17.44 5.49
CA ALA A 101 -8.79 18.46 5.67
C ALA A 101 -9.70 18.00 6.82
N SER A 102 -10.12 18.91 7.70
CA SER A 102 -11.11 18.56 8.73
C SER A 102 -12.39 18.03 8.07
N GLY A 103 -13.16 17.19 8.75
CA GLY A 103 -14.41 16.65 8.18
C GLY A 103 -15.37 17.74 7.67
N GLU A 104 -15.38 18.91 8.31
CA GLU A 104 -16.13 20.09 7.86
C GLU A 104 -15.56 20.74 6.59
N ALA A 105 -14.24 20.65 6.36
CA ALA A 105 -13.56 21.19 5.19
C ALA A 105 -13.66 20.28 3.95
N LEU A 106 -14.02 19.01 4.13
CA LEU A 106 -14.34 18.09 3.03
C LEU A 106 -15.76 18.33 2.48
N ALA A 107 -16.68 18.78 3.34
CA ALA A 107 -18.03 19.13 2.92
C ALA A 107 -18.00 20.29 1.89
N GLY A 108 -18.74 20.14 0.79
CA GLY A 108 -18.83 21.14 -0.28
C GLY A 108 -17.83 20.95 -1.43
N ASN A 109 -16.86 20.04 -1.33
CA ASN A 109 -16.03 19.68 -2.49
C ASN A 109 -16.84 18.88 -3.51
N ASP A 110 -16.56 19.10 -4.80
CA ASP A 110 -17.15 18.34 -5.90
C ASP A 110 -16.55 16.92 -5.98
N ILE A 111 -15.24 16.79 -5.71
CA ILE A 111 -14.54 15.50 -5.64
C ILE A 111 -13.74 15.38 -4.35
N ILE A 112 -13.84 14.24 -3.69
CA ILE A 112 -13.03 13.89 -2.52
C ILE A 112 -12.13 12.72 -2.88
N VAL A 113 -10.82 12.84 -2.66
CA VAL A 113 -9.86 11.73 -2.81
C VAL A 113 -9.46 11.24 -1.42
N ALA A 114 -9.71 9.97 -1.11
CA ALA A 114 -9.43 9.42 0.21
C ALA A 114 -9.00 7.95 0.18
N THR A 115 -8.34 7.47 1.23
CA THR A 115 -8.11 6.02 1.39
C THR A 115 -9.33 5.35 1.99
N SER A 116 -9.46 4.02 1.81
CA SER A 116 -10.58 3.25 2.38
C SER A 116 -10.67 3.42 3.90
N GLU A 117 -9.53 3.44 4.61
CA GLU A 117 -9.49 3.63 6.06
C GLU A 117 -10.00 5.01 6.48
N LYS A 118 -9.73 6.06 5.69
CA LYS A 118 -10.19 7.42 5.99
C LYS A 118 -11.69 7.57 5.77
N ILE A 119 -12.23 6.88 4.78
CA ILE A 119 -13.69 6.85 4.53
C ILE A 119 -14.40 6.07 5.63
N ASP A 120 -13.92 4.88 6.00
CA ASP A 120 -14.47 4.10 7.12
C ASP A 120 -14.40 4.92 8.43
N SER A 121 -13.28 5.59 8.70
CA SER A 121 -13.17 6.51 9.84
C SER A 121 -14.18 7.67 9.78
N ALA A 122 -14.43 8.27 8.60
CA ALA A 122 -15.42 9.32 8.44
C ALA A 122 -16.85 8.82 8.71
N ILE A 123 -17.19 7.62 8.22
CA ILE A 123 -18.46 6.94 8.52
C ILE A 123 -18.62 6.74 10.03
N ARG A 124 -17.59 6.21 10.71
CA ARG A 124 -17.61 5.97 12.16
C ARG A 124 -17.77 7.22 13.01
N ASN A 125 -17.32 8.36 12.48
CA ASN A 125 -17.44 9.67 13.13
C ASN A 125 -18.67 10.48 12.67
N GLY A 126 -19.53 9.90 11.84
CA GLY A 126 -20.78 10.53 11.40
C GLY A 126 -20.58 11.77 10.52
N ALA A 127 -19.57 11.75 9.64
CA ALA A 127 -19.28 12.86 8.76
C ALA A 127 -20.40 13.04 7.72
N SER A 128 -21.07 14.20 7.74
CA SER A 128 -22.28 14.45 6.94
C SER A 128 -22.06 14.43 5.43
N TRP A 129 -20.85 14.70 4.96
CA TRP A 129 -20.55 14.68 3.52
C TRP A 129 -20.65 13.28 2.91
N VAL A 130 -20.58 12.23 3.72
CA VAL A 130 -20.71 10.84 3.26
C VAL A 130 -22.14 10.55 2.79
N ASP A 131 -23.14 11.17 3.42
CA ASP A 131 -24.56 11.00 3.11
C ASP A 131 -24.99 11.72 1.81
N GLU A 132 -24.12 12.57 1.25
CA GLU A 132 -24.41 13.39 0.06
C GLU A 132 -23.75 12.84 -1.22
N LEU A 133 -22.98 11.74 -1.12
CA LEU A 133 -22.23 11.18 -2.24
C LEU A 133 -23.14 10.60 -3.34
N ALA A 134 -22.94 11.07 -4.58
CA ALA A 134 -23.67 10.59 -5.76
C ALA A 134 -22.89 9.51 -6.53
N CYS A 135 -21.56 9.51 -6.43
CA CYS A 135 -20.69 8.56 -7.14
C CYS A 135 -19.49 8.16 -6.26
N VAL A 136 -19.13 6.89 -6.29
CA VAL A 136 -17.91 6.37 -5.70
C VAL A 136 -17.11 5.58 -6.74
N VAL A 137 -15.87 6.01 -6.95
CA VAL A 137 -14.87 5.29 -7.73
C VAL A 137 -13.98 4.51 -6.77
N VAL A 138 -13.85 3.20 -6.97
CA VAL A 138 -12.94 2.33 -6.22
C VAL A 138 -11.76 1.98 -7.11
N ASP A 139 -10.59 2.55 -6.83
CA ASP A 139 -9.38 2.24 -7.58
C ASP A 139 -8.68 0.98 -7.05
N GLU A 140 -8.10 0.20 -7.96
CA GLU A 140 -7.45 -1.09 -7.70
C GLU A 140 -8.30 -2.03 -6.80
N VAL A 141 -9.58 -2.21 -7.15
CA VAL A 141 -10.55 -3.04 -6.40
C VAL A 141 -10.11 -4.49 -6.21
N HIS A 142 -9.18 -5.00 -7.01
CA HIS A 142 -8.61 -6.33 -6.81
C HIS A 142 -7.88 -6.48 -5.47
N LEU A 143 -7.49 -5.38 -4.82
CA LEU A 143 -6.88 -5.39 -3.48
C LEU A 143 -7.89 -5.74 -2.35
N LEU A 144 -9.07 -6.26 -2.70
CA LEU A 144 -9.98 -6.92 -1.76
C LEU A 144 -9.35 -8.16 -1.09
N ASP A 145 -8.36 -8.77 -1.75
CA ASP A 145 -7.58 -9.89 -1.21
C ASP A 145 -6.45 -9.45 -0.29
N ALA A 146 -6.15 -8.15 -0.22
CA ALA A 146 -5.04 -7.65 0.55
C ALA A 146 -5.32 -7.73 2.05
N ASP A 147 -4.39 -8.31 2.79
CA ASP A 147 -4.45 -8.41 4.25
C ASP A 147 -4.75 -7.06 4.90
N ARG A 148 -5.72 -7.04 5.82
CA ARG A 148 -6.23 -5.88 6.58
C ARG A 148 -6.93 -4.79 5.77
N ARG A 149 -6.49 -4.50 4.54
CA ARG A 149 -7.05 -3.42 3.70
C ARG A 149 -8.27 -3.85 2.90
N GLY A 150 -8.25 -5.09 2.41
CA GLY A 150 -9.36 -5.70 1.69
C GLY A 150 -10.67 -5.66 2.49
N PRO A 151 -10.70 -6.13 3.74
CA PRO A 151 -11.89 -6.10 4.60
C PRO A 151 -12.41 -4.68 4.82
N THR A 152 -11.50 -3.72 5.00
CA THR A 152 -11.86 -2.30 5.15
C THR A 152 -12.52 -1.76 3.89
N LEU A 153 -11.93 -2.00 2.72
CA LEU A 153 -12.49 -1.56 1.45
C LEU A 153 -13.89 -2.17 1.22
N GLU A 154 -14.01 -3.47 1.45
CA GLU A 154 -15.23 -4.23 1.25
C GLU A 154 -16.38 -3.71 2.12
N VAL A 155 -16.13 -3.54 3.44
CA VAL A 155 -17.11 -3.02 4.40
C VAL A 155 -17.45 -1.56 4.13
N THR A 156 -16.47 -0.76 3.72
CA THR A 156 -16.69 0.66 3.34
C THR A 156 -17.66 0.75 2.17
N VAL A 157 -17.40 0.01 1.08
CA VAL A 157 -18.25 0.02 -0.12
C VAL A 157 -19.66 -0.50 0.20
N ALA A 158 -19.76 -1.57 0.99
CA ALA A 158 -21.06 -2.10 1.45
C ALA A 158 -21.85 -1.05 2.27
N THR A 159 -21.18 -0.35 3.17
CA THR A 159 -21.79 0.68 4.02
C THR A 159 -22.25 1.88 3.21
N LEU A 160 -21.41 2.37 2.28
CA LEU A 160 -21.76 3.48 1.39
C LEU A 160 -23.01 3.16 0.56
N ARG A 161 -23.10 1.96 -0.03
CA ARG A 161 -24.28 1.52 -0.79
C ARG A 161 -25.52 1.38 0.07
N ARG A 162 -25.36 1.00 1.35
CA ARG A 162 -26.47 0.91 2.30
C ARG A 162 -26.99 2.29 2.71
N GLN A 163 -26.09 3.25 2.94
CA GLN A 163 -26.45 4.63 3.30
C GLN A 163 -27.01 5.42 2.12
N ASN A 164 -26.45 5.19 0.92
CA ASN A 164 -26.79 5.86 -0.32
C ASN A 164 -27.24 4.82 -1.37
N PRO A 165 -28.51 4.38 -1.37
CA PRO A 165 -28.97 3.29 -2.26
C PRO A 165 -28.86 3.58 -3.76
N ASP A 166 -28.87 4.86 -4.14
CA ASP A 166 -28.77 5.33 -5.52
C ASP A 166 -27.33 5.72 -5.91
N ILE A 167 -26.32 5.49 -5.06
CA ILE A 167 -24.92 5.84 -5.36
C ILE A 167 -24.41 5.02 -6.56
N GLN A 168 -23.83 5.72 -7.53
CA GLN A 168 -23.11 5.05 -8.61
C GLN A 168 -21.79 4.47 -8.08
N VAL A 169 -21.50 3.21 -8.40
CA VAL A 169 -20.23 2.55 -8.07
C VAL A 169 -19.44 2.23 -9.34
N VAL A 170 -18.23 2.78 -9.45
CA VAL A 170 -17.30 2.48 -10.53
C VAL A 170 -16.03 1.86 -9.97
N ALA A 171 -15.80 0.57 -10.20
CA ALA A 171 -14.62 -0.12 -9.71
C ALA A 171 -13.60 -0.32 -10.83
N LEU A 172 -12.34 0.03 -10.57
CA LEU A 172 -11.23 -0.10 -11.49
C LEU A 172 -10.35 -1.25 -11.00
N SER A 173 -10.10 -2.24 -11.84
CA SER A 173 -9.32 -3.41 -11.47
C SER A 173 -8.20 -3.66 -12.47
N ALA A 174 -7.12 -4.28 -12.01
CA ALA A 174 -6.23 -5.02 -12.90
C ALA A 174 -6.97 -6.27 -13.42
N THR A 175 -6.38 -6.97 -14.38
CA THR A 175 -6.92 -8.26 -14.83
C THR A 175 -6.79 -9.26 -13.68
N VAL A 176 -7.89 -9.93 -13.35
CA VAL A 176 -8.01 -10.99 -12.32
C VAL A 176 -8.80 -12.16 -12.90
N ASP A 177 -8.80 -13.33 -12.25
CA ASP A 177 -9.50 -14.53 -12.74
C ASP A 177 -11.04 -14.45 -12.61
N ASN A 178 -11.55 -13.79 -11.57
CA ASN A 178 -12.98 -13.72 -11.24
C ASN A 178 -13.59 -12.29 -11.30
N PRO A 179 -13.36 -11.48 -12.35
CA PRO A 179 -13.89 -10.12 -12.42
C PRO A 179 -15.43 -10.08 -12.49
N ASP A 180 -16.05 -11.16 -12.98
CA ASP A 180 -17.50 -11.36 -12.95
C ASP A 180 -18.06 -11.42 -11.53
N ALA A 181 -17.31 -11.99 -10.57
CA ALA A 181 -17.73 -12.06 -9.17
C ALA A 181 -17.77 -10.66 -8.55
N ILE A 182 -16.75 -9.83 -8.82
CA ILE A 182 -16.71 -8.42 -8.39
C ILE A 182 -17.87 -7.64 -9.03
N ALA A 183 -18.12 -7.83 -10.33
CA ALA A 183 -19.22 -7.16 -11.03
C ALA A 183 -20.60 -7.57 -10.48
N ALA A 184 -20.79 -8.87 -10.18
CA ALA A 184 -22.02 -9.39 -9.60
C ALA A 184 -22.23 -8.95 -8.13
N TRP A 185 -21.16 -8.68 -7.39
CA TRP A 185 -21.25 -8.08 -6.06
C TRP A 185 -21.71 -6.61 -6.12
N LEU A 186 -21.17 -5.84 -7.05
CA LEU A 186 -21.46 -4.41 -7.21
C LEU A 186 -22.72 -4.11 -8.05
N ASP A 187 -23.42 -5.15 -8.51
CA ASP A 187 -24.54 -5.04 -9.46
C ASP A 187 -24.17 -4.18 -10.69
N ALA A 188 -22.99 -4.45 -11.23
CA ALA A 188 -22.31 -3.61 -12.21
C ALA A 188 -22.14 -4.30 -13.57
N THR A 189 -22.05 -3.49 -14.62
CA THR A 189 -21.67 -4.00 -15.95
C THR A 189 -20.16 -4.20 -16.00
N LEU A 190 -19.72 -5.41 -16.36
CA LEU A 190 -18.30 -5.73 -16.50
C LEU A 190 -17.76 -5.27 -17.86
N ILE A 191 -16.66 -4.52 -17.82
CA ILE A 191 -15.83 -4.15 -18.95
C ILE A 191 -14.48 -4.85 -18.80
N GLN A 192 -14.31 -5.94 -19.53
CA GLN A 192 -13.07 -6.71 -19.57
C GLN A 192 -12.38 -6.51 -20.91
N SER A 193 -11.08 -6.21 -20.88
CA SER A 193 -10.29 -6.00 -22.08
C SER A 193 -8.82 -6.24 -21.82
N THR A 194 -8.12 -6.88 -22.76
CA THR A 194 -6.65 -7.03 -22.75
C THR A 194 -5.95 -5.94 -23.56
N TRP A 195 -6.71 -5.01 -24.15
CA TRP A 195 -6.17 -3.94 -24.99
C TRP A 195 -5.20 -3.05 -24.21
N ARG A 196 -4.07 -2.71 -24.82
CA ARG A 196 -3.06 -1.78 -24.31
C ARG A 196 -2.67 -0.77 -25.39
N PRO A 197 -2.26 0.47 -25.03
CA PRO A 197 -1.82 1.47 -26.01
C PRO A 197 -0.48 1.13 -26.66
N VAL A 198 0.35 0.32 -25.98
CA VAL A 198 1.64 -0.16 -26.46
C VAL A 198 1.64 -1.68 -26.30
N ASP A 199 2.04 -2.39 -27.35
CA ASP A 199 2.14 -3.85 -27.30
C ASP A 199 3.20 -4.28 -26.29
N LEU A 200 2.90 -5.32 -25.51
CA LEU A 200 3.79 -5.89 -24.50
C LEU A 200 4.33 -7.22 -25.01
N ARG A 201 5.65 -7.40 -24.91
CA ARG A 201 6.31 -8.69 -25.11
C ARG A 201 6.86 -9.16 -23.77
N THR A 202 6.46 -10.34 -23.34
CA THR A 202 6.98 -10.94 -22.12
C THR A 202 7.97 -12.04 -22.48
N GLY A 203 9.14 -12.06 -21.85
CA GLY A 203 10.15 -13.07 -22.11
C GLY A 203 10.89 -13.52 -20.86
N VAL A 204 11.55 -14.66 -20.97
CA VAL A 204 12.40 -15.22 -19.91
C VAL A 204 13.85 -15.15 -20.37
N ALA A 205 14.69 -14.48 -19.60
CA ALA A 205 16.12 -14.41 -19.80
C ALA A 205 16.82 -15.49 -18.98
N VAL A 206 17.52 -16.38 -19.69
CA VAL A 206 18.38 -17.41 -19.09
C VAL A 206 19.76 -17.30 -19.72
N GLY A 207 20.77 -17.06 -18.89
CA GLY A 207 22.15 -16.84 -19.35
C GLY A 207 22.24 -15.66 -20.32
N GLY A 208 22.67 -15.92 -21.55
CA GLY A 208 22.88 -14.89 -22.58
C GLY A 208 21.72 -14.66 -23.54
N SER A 209 20.55 -15.26 -23.32
CA SER A 209 19.43 -15.21 -24.28
C SER A 209 18.09 -14.93 -23.59
N ILE A 210 17.23 -14.19 -24.29
CA ILE A 210 15.83 -13.94 -23.93
C ILE A 210 14.96 -14.69 -24.91
N ASP A 211 14.00 -15.46 -24.41
CA ASP A 211 12.95 -16.09 -25.21
C ASP A 211 11.61 -15.45 -24.90
N PHE A 212 10.99 -14.84 -25.92
CA PHE A 212 9.73 -14.12 -25.81
C PHE A 212 8.51 -14.99 -26.13
N ASP A 213 7.36 -14.58 -25.58
CA ASP A 213 6.02 -15.12 -25.78
C ASP A 213 5.56 -15.12 -27.26
N ASP A 214 6.09 -14.21 -28.09
CA ASP A 214 5.86 -14.19 -29.53
C ASP A 214 6.69 -15.22 -30.33
N GLY A 215 7.47 -16.05 -29.62
CA GLY A 215 8.34 -17.09 -30.17
C GLY A 215 9.66 -16.57 -30.71
N THR A 216 10.00 -15.29 -30.52
CA THR A 216 11.29 -14.74 -30.90
C THR A 216 12.34 -14.91 -29.80
N THR A 217 13.58 -15.14 -30.21
CA THR A 217 14.74 -15.22 -29.31
C THR A 217 15.67 -14.05 -29.57
N ARG A 218 16.21 -13.47 -28.50
CA ARG A 218 17.16 -12.35 -28.56
C ARG A 218 18.39 -12.63 -27.71
N GLU A 219 19.56 -12.53 -28.31
CA GLU A 219 20.84 -12.58 -27.60
C GLU A 219 21.07 -11.28 -26.79
N ILE A 220 21.58 -11.44 -25.58
CA ILE A 220 21.98 -10.37 -24.67
C ILE A 220 23.49 -10.12 -24.91
N PRO A 221 23.91 -8.93 -25.37
CA PRO A 221 25.31 -8.60 -25.51
C PRO A 221 25.96 -8.48 -24.12
N LEU A 222 26.63 -9.54 -23.67
CA LEU A 222 27.37 -9.54 -22.41
C LEU A 222 28.78 -9.00 -22.65
N ASP A 223 28.98 -7.70 -22.46
CA ASP A 223 30.30 -7.07 -22.59
C ASP A 223 31.12 -7.21 -21.29
N GLY A 224 32.04 -8.18 -21.23
CA GLY A 224 33.07 -8.29 -20.19
C GLY A 224 33.55 -9.73 -19.95
N PRO A 225 34.82 -9.96 -19.53
CA PRO A 225 35.22 -11.29 -19.10
C PRO A 225 34.43 -11.63 -17.84
N ALA A 226 33.81 -12.81 -17.79
CA ALA A 226 33.20 -13.35 -16.57
C ALA A 226 34.13 -13.05 -15.38
N ARG A 227 33.77 -12.03 -14.58
CA ARG A 227 34.56 -11.63 -13.42
C ARG A 227 34.29 -12.71 -12.40
N LYS A 228 35.24 -13.65 -12.27
CA LYS A 228 35.23 -14.65 -11.21
C LYS A 228 34.80 -14.00 -9.89
N GLY A 229 33.71 -14.51 -9.33
CA GLY A 229 33.08 -14.00 -8.12
C GLY A 229 34.10 -13.66 -7.03
N GLY A 230 34.03 -12.42 -6.57
CA GLY A 230 34.84 -11.90 -5.47
C GLY A 230 34.08 -11.98 -4.15
N ASN A 231 34.25 -13.12 -3.47
CA ASN A 231 34.29 -13.32 -2.02
C ASN A 231 33.04 -13.06 -1.15
N GLY A 232 32.48 -14.17 -0.63
CA GLY A 232 31.58 -14.16 0.52
C GLY A 232 31.22 -15.57 1.05
N GLY A 233 32.10 -16.16 1.86
CA GLY A 233 31.74 -17.23 2.81
C GLY A 233 32.26 -18.63 2.50
N ASP A 234 33.17 -19.12 3.35
CA ASP A 234 33.68 -20.48 3.37
C ASP A 234 32.54 -21.53 3.48
N GLY A 235 32.38 -22.34 2.44
CA GLY A 235 31.45 -23.48 2.40
C GLY A 235 31.94 -24.55 1.41
N ASP A 236 32.06 -25.77 1.93
CA ASP A 236 32.74 -26.94 1.38
C ASP A 236 32.25 -27.42 -0.01
N GLY A 237 33.18 -27.46 -0.97
CA GLY A 237 33.34 -28.48 -2.02
C GLY A 237 32.12 -29.14 -2.68
N SER A 238 31.74 -28.66 -3.86
CA SER A 238 31.57 -29.51 -5.04
C SER A 238 31.73 -28.67 -6.33
N ASP A 239 32.71 -29.08 -7.13
CA ASP A 239 33.11 -28.50 -8.41
C ASP A 239 32.27 -29.19 -9.49
N ASP A 240 31.20 -28.53 -9.96
CA ASP A 240 30.50 -28.93 -11.19
C ASP A 240 30.44 -27.74 -12.16
N GLY A 241 30.91 -27.97 -13.38
CA GLY A 241 31.21 -26.94 -14.35
C GLY A 241 30.01 -26.56 -15.19
N GLY A 242 29.32 -25.50 -14.77
CA GLY A 242 28.46 -24.66 -15.61
C GLY A 242 28.67 -23.20 -15.18
N SER A 243 29.19 -22.35 -16.06
CA SER A 243 29.29 -20.91 -15.75
C SER A 243 27.93 -20.26 -16.02
N ASP A 244 26.95 -20.55 -15.15
CA ASP A 244 25.71 -19.79 -15.15
C ASP A 244 26.05 -18.35 -14.77
N LEU A 245 25.62 -17.42 -15.62
CA LEU A 245 25.84 -16.00 -15.39
C LEU A 245 24.97 -15.58 -14.20
N ASP A 246 25.53 -14.76 -13.31
CA ASP A 246 24.79 -14.20 -12.18
C ASP A 246 23.60 -13.38 -12.71
N ASP A 247 22.40 -13.58 -12.14
CA ASP A 247 21.18 -12.83 -12.44
C ASP A 247 21.41 -11.31 -12.37
N THR A 248 22.32 -10.88 -11.50
CA THR A 248 22.74 -9.48 -11.39
C THR A 248 23.46 -8.99 -12.66
N ASP A 249 24.34 -9.80 -13.24
CA ASP A 249 25.04 -9.47 -14.49
C ASP A 249 24.09 -9.50 -15.69
N VAL A 250 23.18 -10.49 -15.74
CA VAL A 250 22.12 -10.54 -16.76
C VAL A 250 21.24 -9.30 -16.69
N THR A 251 20.79 -8.94 -15.49
CA THR A 251 19.99 -7.72 -15.25
C THR A 251 20.76 -6.47 -15.67
N ALA A 252 22.04 -6.36 -15.32
CA ALA A 252 22.86 -5.21 -15.69
C ALA A 252 23.02 -5.08 -17.21
N ALA A 253 23.23 -6.19 -17.92
CA ALA A 253 23.32 -6.19 -19.37
C ALA A 253 21.99 -5.80 -20.05
N LEU A 254 20.85 -6.25 -19.51
CA LEU A 254 19.52 -5.87 -19.98
C LEU A 254 19.27 -4.36 -19.79
N VAL A 255 19.69 -3.79 -18.66
CA VAL A 255 19.60 -2.34 -18.40
C VAL A 255 20.48 -1.57 -19.38
N ALA A 256 21.76 -1.94 -19.50
CA ALA A 256 22.70 -1.29 -20.41
C ALA A 256 22.23 -1.33 -21.87
N ASN A 257 21.72 -2.48 -22.33
CA ASN A 257 21.14 -2.60 -23.67
C ASN A 257 19.91 -1.68 -23.86
N THR A 258 19.05 -1.57 -22.86
CA THR A 258 17.87 -0.67 -22.91
C THR A 258 18.31 0.78 -23.04
N VAL A 259 19.32 1.19 -22.26
CA VAL A 259 19.88 2.55 -22.28
C VAL A 259 20.56 2.86 -23.61
N ALA A 260 21.35 1.92 -24.16
CA ALA A 260 21.98 2.05 -25.47
C ALA A 260 20.95 2.27 -26.61
N GLU A 261 19.71 1.80 -26.43
CA GLU A 261 18.60 2.01 -27.36
C GLU A 261 17.83 3.31 -27.11
N GLY A 262 18.23 4.12 -26.14
CA GLY A 262 17.56 5.36 -25.72
C GLY A 262 16.29 5.12 -24.87
N GLY A 263 16.16 3.92 -24.31
CA GLY A 263 15.10 3.54 -23.38
C GLY A 263 15.44 3.87 -21.93
N GLN A 264 14.43 3.78 -21.06
CA GLN A 264 14.61 3.69 -19.61
C GLN A 264 14.18 2.30 -19.15
N CYS A 265 14.74 1.85 -18.02
CA CYS A 265 14.48 0.52 -17.46
C CYS A 265 13.94 0.60 -16.03
N LEU A 266 13.04 -0.32 -15.68
CA LEU A 266 12.74 -0.67 -14.28
C LEU A 266 13.32 -2.05 -14.00
N ALA A 267 13.99 -2.21 -12.87
CA ALA A 267 14.53 -3.50 -12.41
C ALA A 267 13.93 -3.83 -11.04
N PHE A 268 13.09 -4.86 -10.97
CA PHE A 268 12.45 -5.32 -9.74
C PHE A 268 13.26 -6.42 -9.05
N VAL A 269 13.46 -6.26 -7.75
CA VAL A 269 14.22 -7.17 -6.89
C VAL A 269 13.48 -7.41 -5.57
N ARG A 270 13.80 -8.50 -4.87
CA ARG A 270 13.02 -9.01 -3.73
C ARG A 270 13.17 -8.21 -2.44
N SER A 271 14.23 -7.43 -2.27
CA SER A 271 14.51 -6.76 -1.00
C SER A 271 15.12 -5.37 -1.17
N ARG A 272 15.03 -4.57 -0.09
CA ARG A 272 15.61 -3.23 -0.02
C ARG A 272 17.13 -3.26 -0.24
N ALA A 273 17.82 -4.23 0.37
CA ALA A 273 19.26 -4.39 0.24
C ALA A 273 19.68 -4.73 -1.20
N GLU A 274 18.90 -5.60 -1.86
CA GLU A 274 19.13 -5.95 -3.27
C GLU A 274 18.92 -4.75 -4.20
N ALA A 275 17.91 -3.91 -3.93
CA ALA A 275 17.64 -2.72 -4.73
C ALA A 275 18.81 -1.73 -4.68
N VAL A 276 19.34 -1.51 -3.47
CA VAL A 276 20.54 -0.68 -3.24
C VAL A 276 21.76 -1.30 -3.93
N SER A 277 21.99 -2.60 -3.75
CA SER A 277 23.15 -3.29 -4.31
C SER A 277 23.18 -3.26 -5.85
N LEU A 278 22.05 -3.56 -6.49
CA LEU A 278 21.91 -3.50 -7.94
C LEU A 278 22.11 -2.07 -8.47
N ALA A 279 21.52 -1.07 -7.80
CA ALA A 279 21.69 0.34 -8.20
C ALA A 279 23.16 0.79 -8.12
N GLN A 280 23.87 0.42 -7.05
CA GLN A 280 25.30 0.72 -6.90
C GLN A 280 26.16 0.01 -7.95
N ARG A 281 25.82 -1.23 -8.30
CA ARG A 281 26.48 -1.96 -9.38
C ARG A 281 26.30 -1.26 -10.73
N LEU A 282 25.08 -0.82 -11.05
CA LEU A 282 24.75 -0.12 -12.29
C LEU A 282 25.32 1.30 -12.35
N ALA A 283 25.48 1.97 -11.22
CA ALA A 283 26.10 3.30 -11.16
C ALA A 283 27.53 3.31 -11.73
N ALA A 284 28.22 2.17 -11.69
CA ALA A 284 29.55 2.02 -12.28
C ALA A 284 29.56 1.96 -13.83
N ASP A 285 28.41 1.80 -14.47
CA ASP A 285 28.29 1.62 -15.93
C ASP A 285 28.16 2.96 -16.70
N GLY A 286 28.12 4.10 -15.99
CA GLY A 286 28.11 5.43 -16.59
C GLY A 286 26.84 5.75 -17.39
N LEU A 287 25.67 5.26 -16.94
CA LEU A 287 24.42 5.37 -17.70
C LEU A 287 23.98 6.83 -17.96
N ALA A 288 24.28 7.75 -17.04
CA ALA A 288 24.02 9.18 -17.25
C ALA A 288 24.77 9.75 -18.46
N GLU A 289 26.04 9.39 -18.64
CA GLU A 289 26.85 9.81 -19.80
C GLU A 289 26.32 9.20 -21.09
N GLN A 290 25.92 7.92 -21.05
CA GLN A 290 25.35 7.24 -22.21
C GLN A 290 24.04 7.88 -22.69
N MET A 291 23.22 8.41 -21.77
CA MET A 291 21.97 9.11 -22.09
C MET A 291 22.15 10.63 -22.33
N GLY A 292 23.30 11.20 -21.98
CA GLY A 292 23.53 12.65 -22.02
C GLY A 292 22.68 13.45 -21.03
N ILE A 293 22.45 12.89 -19.84
CA ILE A 293 21.58 13.45 -18.77
C ILE A 293 22.37 13.85 -17.52
N GLU A 294 23.69 14.00 -17.60
CA GLU A 294 24.59 14.17 -16.45
C GLU A 294 24.23 15.38 -15.59
N ALA A 295 23.85 16.51 -16.22
CA ALA A 295 23.48 17.72 -15.50
C ALA A 295 22.16 17.56 -14.72
N ALA A 296 21.18 16.86 -15.31
CA ALA A 296 19.88 16.65 -14.69
C ALA A 296 19.95 15.57 -13.60
N ALA A 297 20.68 14.48 -13.87
CA ALA A 297 21.04 13.46 -12.90
C ALA A 297 21.77 14.04 -11.68
N ALA A 298 22.70 14.98 -11.90
CA ALA A 298 23.39 15.68 -10.81
C ALA A 298 22.43 16.54 -9.97
N ALA A 299 21.52 17.27 -10.61
CA ALA A 299 20.51 18.08 -9.92
C ALA A 299 19.58 17.21 -9.06
N ALA A 300 19.10 16.08 -9.60
CA ALA A 300 18.30 15.11 -8.84
C ALA A 300 19.08 14.54 -7.64
N GLY A 301 20.37 14.23 -7.81
CA GLY A 301 21.24 13.78 -6.73
C GLY A 301 21.41 14.83 -5.62
N ASP A 302 21.54 16.11 -5.98
CA ASP A 302 21.64 17.21 -5.02
C ASP A 302 20.32 17.46 -4.29
N GLU A 303 19.17 17.31 -4.97
CA GLU A 303 17.85 17.38 -4.33
C GLU A 303 17.65 16.23 -3.34
N ALA A 304 18.03 15.00 -3.71
CA ALA A 304 17.95 13.86 -2.80
C ALA A 304 18.85 14.05 -1.57
N ALA A 305 20.07 14.53 -1.75
CA ALA A 305 21.00 14.82 -0.65
C ALA A 305 20.52 15.96 0.29
N ALA A 306 19.57 16.78 -0.15
CA ALA A 306 18.98 17.83 0.67
C ALA A 306 17.81 17.35 1.56
N VAL A 307 17.30 16.12 1.34
CA VAL A 307 16.16 15.57 2.09
C VAL A 307 16.58 15.16 3.52
N ASP A 308 17.71 14.48 3.67
CA ASP A 308 18.34 14.14 4.95
C ASP A 308 19.84 13.85 4.77
N GLY A 309 20.57 13.67 5.88
CA GLY A 309 22.01 13.36 5.90
C GLY A 309 22.32 11.88 6.13
N THR A 310 21.36 10.98 5.92
CA THR A 310 21.53 9.56 6.23
C THR A 310 22.46 8.86 5.25
N VAL A 311 23.06 7.74 5.65
CA VAL A 311 23.87 6.90 4.75
C VAL A 311 23.06 6.47 3.53
N THR A 312 21.80 6.07 3.72
CA THR A 312 20.91 5.68 2.63
C THR A 312 20.58 6.85 1.69
N GLY A 313 20.34 8.05 2.22
CA GLY A 313 20.12 9.26 1.42
C GLY A 313 21.34 9.61 0.56
N HIS A 314 22.55 9.55 1.14
CA HIS A 314 23.79 9.76 0.40
C HIS A 314 24.03 8.68 -0.69
N GLN A 315 23.78 7.41 -0.37
CA GLN A 315 23.87 6.32 -1.34
C GLN A 315 22.92 6.53 -2.52
N LEU A 316 21.69 7.01 -2.26
CA LEU A 316 20.73 7.34 -3.31
C LEU A 316 21.23 8.49 -4.18
N ALA A 317 21.72 9.58 -3.56
CA ALA A 317 22.25 10.73 -4.27
C ALA A 317 23.42 10.36 -5.20
N ASP A 318 24.33 9.50 -4.73
CA ASP A 318 25.48 9.04 -5.53
C ASP A 318 25.06 8.16 -6.71
N CYS A 319 24.05 7.29 -6.52
CA CYS A 319 23.46 6.53 -7.63
C CYS A 319 22.80 7.49 -8.64
N LEU A 320 22.00 8.45 -8.16
CA LEU A 320 21.25 9.40 -9.00
C LEU A 320 22.19 10.19 -9.92
N ARG A 321 23.32 10.67 -9.41
CA ARG A 321 24.36 11.35 -10.19
C ARG A 321 24.91 10.50 -11.34
N SER A 322 24.80 9.18 -11.24
CA SER A 322 25.23 8.22 -12.27
C SER A 322 24.09 7.80 -13.22
N GLY A 323 22.89 8.38 -13.04
CA GLY A 323 21.70 8.08 -13.83
C GLY A 323 20.93 6.84 -13.37
N VAL A 324 21.15 6.39 -12.14
CA VAL A 324 20.50 5.19 -11.56
C VAL A 324 19.87 5.56 -10.23
N ALA A 325 18.72 5.00 -9.89
CA ALA A 325 18.13 5.14 -8.56
C ALA A 325 17.76 3.79 -7.96
N PHE A 326 17.61 3.74 -6.64
CA PHE A 326 16.87 2.67 -5.97
C PHE A 326 15.60 3.22 -5.33
N HIS A 327 14.54 2.39 -5.26
CA HIS A 327 13.24 2.79 -4.72
C HIS A 327 12.64 1.69 -3.84
N HIS A 328 12.35 2.03 -2.59
CA HIS A 328 11.70 1.13 -1.63
C HIS A 328 11.09 1.89 -0.45
N ALA A 329 10.24 1.23 0.35
CA ALA A 329 9.56 1.81 1.50
C ALA A 329 10.49 2.44 2.57
N GLY A 330 11.73 1.94 2.71
CA GLY A 330 12.70 2.49 3.67
C GLY A 330 13.23 3.89 3.34
N LEU A 331 12.97 4.43 2.16
CA LEU A 331 13.28 5.82 1.81
C LEU A 331 12.24 6.78 2.42
N ARG A 332 12.60 8.03 2.70
CA ARG A 332 11.62 9.07 3.06
C ARG A 332 10.75 9.45 1.85
N SER A 333 9.59 10.07 2.10
CA SER A 333 8.67 10.53 1.04
C SER A 333 9.34 11.51 0.07
N GLY A 334 10.18 12.42 0.58
CA GLY A 334 10.98 13.34 -0.23
C GLY A 334 11.88 12.62 -1.23
N HIS A 335 12.65 11.63 -0.77
CA HIS A 335 13.52 10.82 -1.64
C HIS A 335 12.73 10.10 -2.75
N ARG A 336 11.59 9.48 -2.40
CA ARG A 336 10.74 8.80 -3.40
C ARG A 336 10.22 9.78 -4.45
N THR A 337 9.78 10.97 -4.03
CA THR A 337 9.29 12.02 -4.93
C THR A 337 10.37 12.47 -5.93
N VAL A 338 11.61 12.64 -5.47
CA VAL A 338 12.75 12.98 -6.34
C VAL A 338 13.00 11.88 -7.37
N VAL A 339 13.06 10.62 -6.95
CA VAL A 339 13.30 9.47 -7.85
C VAL A 339 12.19 9.35 -8.90
N GLU A 340 10.93 9.44 -8.48
CA GLU A 340 9.76 9.30 -9.35
C GLU A 340 9.68 10.44 -10.37
N SER A 341 9.96 11.68 -9.95
CA SER A 341 9.95 12.85 -10.83
C SER A 341 11.11 12.79 -11.81
N ALA A 342 12.33 12.54 -11.34
CA ALA A 342 13.51 12.42 -12.19
C ALA A 342 13.37 11.30 -13.24
N PHE A 343 12.71 10.18 -12.90
CA PHE A 343 12.44 9.13 -13.88
C PHE A 343 11.37 9.54 -14.90
N ARG A 344 10.29 10.20 -14.47
CA ARG A 344 9.24 10.72 -15.35
C ARG A 344 9.80 11.76 -16.34
N ASP A 345 10.67 12.63 -15.87
CA ASP A 345 11.30 13.70 -16.64
C ASP A 345 12.48 13.21 -17.50
N ARG A 346 12.82 11.91 -17.38
CA ARG A 346 13.88 11.21 -18.12
C ARG A 346 15.30 11.66 -17.75
N ASP A 347 15.46 12.14 -16.53
CA ASP A 347 16.73 12.53 -15.90
C ASP A 347 17.44 11.34 -15.24
N VAL A 348 16.77 10.18 -15.15
CA VAL A 348 17.29 8.91 -14.64
C VAL A 348 17.04 7.78 -15.64
N ALA A 349 18.05 6.95 -15.88
CA ALA A 349 18.03 5.85 -16.83
C ALA A 349 17.32 4.59 -16.29
N CYS A 350 17.55 4.28 -15.01
CA CYS A 350 17.08 3.05 -14.40
C CYS A 350 16.65 3.26 -12.94
N ILE A 351 15.53 2.64 -12.55
CA ILE A 351 15.17 2.46 -11.13
C ILE A 351 15.28 0.99 -10.77
N CYS A 352 16.02 0.68 -9.70
CA CYS A 352 16.05 -0.62 -9.04
C CYS A 352 15.07 -0.61 -7.87
N ALA A 353 13.99 -1.38 -7.91
CA ALA A 353 12.89 -1.23 -6.95
C ALA A 353 12.45 -2.54 -6.31
N THR A 354 11.91 -2.43 -5.10
CA THR A 354 11.05 -3.49 -4.55
C THR A 354 9.67 -3.47 -5.22
N PRO A 355 8.90 -4.58 -5.18
CA PRO A 355 7.58 -4.66 -5.82
C PRO A 355 6.61 -3.54 -5.48
N THR A 356 6.76 -2.90 -4.33
CA THR A 356 5.96 -1.75 -3.88
C THR A 356 5.87 -0.61 -4.90
N LEU A 357 6.84 -0.44 -5.80
CA LEU A 357 6.78 0.58 -6.85
C LEU A 357 5.77 0.23 -7.97
N ALA A 358 5.51 -1.06 -8.20
CA ALA A 358 4.55 -1.50 -9.21
C ALA A 358 3.12 -1.10 -8.84
N ALA A 359 2.83 -0.97 -7.54
CA ALA A 359 1.56 -0.50 -7.02
C ALA A 359 1.54 1.04 -6.90
N GLY A 360 0.68 1.69 -7.69
CA GLY A 360 0.26 3.06 -7.38
C GLY A 360 1.19 4.23 -7.75
N VAL A 361 2.16 4.05 -8.66
CA VAL A 361 2.87 5.18 -9.28
C VAL A 361 2.88 5.04 -10.81
N ASN A 362 2.53 6.12 -11.52
CA ASN A 362 2.59 6.14 -12.99
C ASN A 362 4.01 6.38 -13.53
N VAL A 363 4.87 5.35 -13.48
CA VAL A 363 6.24 5.34 -14.03
C VAL A 363 6.43 4.28 -15.12
N PRO A 364 5.98 4.50 -16.37
CA PRO A 364 6.22 3.57 -17.46
C PRO A 364 7.68 3.61 -17.94
N ALA A 365 8.21 2.46 -18.36
CA ALA A 365 9.58 2.31 -18.87
C ALA A 365 9.58 1.55 -20.20
N ARG A 366 10.64 1.64 -21.01
CA ARG A 366 10.70 0.83 -22.24
C ARG A 366 10.78 -0.65 -21.91
N ARG A 367 11.69 -1.00 -20.99
CA ARG A 367 11.90 -2.35 -20.52
C ARG A 367 11.63 -2.44 -19.02
N VAL A 368 10.99 -3.52 -18.60
CA VAL A 368 10.91 -3.95 -17.21
C VAL A 368 11.69 -5.25 -17.08
N VAL A 369 12.53 -5.35 -16.06
CA VAL A 369 13.25 -6.56 -15.71
C VAL A 369 12.77 -6.99 -14.33
N VAL A 370 12.22 -8.19 -14.20
CA VAL A 370 11.89 -8.79 -12.90
C VAL A 370 12.98 -9.80 -12.60
N ARG A 371 13.95 -9.41 -11.77
CA ARG A 371 15.09 -10.26 -11.44
C ARG A 371 14.71 -11.36 -10.46
N ASP A 372 13.97 -10.99 -9.42
CA ASP A 372 13.59 -11.92 -8.36
C ASP A 372 12.08 -12.12 -8.33
N GLN A 373 11.61 -13.37 -8.45
CA GLN A 373 10.19 -13.72 -8.45
C GLN A 373 9.76 -14.46 -7.18
N LYS A 374 10.62 -14.47 -6.16
CA LYS A 374 10.33 -15.08 -4.85
C LYS A 374 10.62 -14.11 -3.71
N ARG A 375 9.79 -14.14 -2.67
CA ARG A 375 9.97 -13.37 -1.42
C ARG A 375 9.96 -14.27 -0.19
N TYR A 376 10.61 -13.82 0.87
CA TYR A 376 10.59 -14.51 2.16
C TYR A 376 9.36 -14.11 2.96
N THR A 377 8.56 -15.08 3.42
CA THR A 377 7.32 -14.87 4.19
C THR A 377 7.50 -15.00 5.69
N GLY A 378 8.74 -15.00 6.19
CA GLY A 378 9.04 -15.28 7.61
C GLY A 378 9.29 -16.76 7.89
N SER A 379 8.65 -17.65 7.12
CA SER A 379 8.78 -19.11 7.23
C SER A 379 9.47 -19.77 6.04
N ALA A 380 9.24 -19.28 4.82
CA ALA A 380 9.76 -19.88 3.60
C ALA A 380 9.98 -18.83 2.50
N MET A 381 10.71 -19.24 1.46
CA MET A 381 10.70 -18.52 0.19
C MET A 381 9.47 -18.96 -0.61
N GLU A 382 8.64 -18.00 -0.98
CA GLU A 382 7.42 -18.23 -1.74
C GLU A 382 7.45 -17.42 -3.04
N TRP A 383 6.79 -17.95 -4.07
CA TRP A 383 6.61 -17.24 -5.34
C TRP A 383 5.78 -15.98 -5.13
N LEU A 384 6.13 -14.93 -5.85
CA LEU A 384 5.27 -13.75 -5.94
C LEU A 384 3.96 -14.11 -6.65
N PRO A 385 2.82 -13.55 -6.22
CA PRO A 385 1.57 -13.71 -6.95
C PRO A 385 1.72 -13.31 -8.42
N THR A 386 1.04 -14.03 -9.32
CA THR A 386 1.04 -13.74 -10.75
C THR A 386 0.54 -12.34 -11.02
N LEU A 387 -0.50 -11.89 -10.31
CA LEU A 387 -1.00 -10.53 -10.40
C LEU A 387 0.08 -9.47 -10.11
N GLU A 388 0.90 -9.67 -9.07
CA GLU A 388 1.97 -8.75 -8.67
C GLU A 388 3.04 -8.64 -9.76
N VAL A 389 3.46 -9.77 -10.34
CA VAL A 389 4.42 -9.81 -11.46
C VAL A 389 3.82 -9.20 -12.74
N HIS A 390 2.54 -9.47 -13.04
CA HIS A 390 1.85 -8.87 -14.18
C HIS A 390 1.71 -7.35 -14.04
N GLN A 391 1.53 -6.83 -12.82
CA GLN A 391 1.55 -5.39 -12.56
C GLN A 391 2.92 -4.77 -12.82
N MET A 392 4.01 -5.44 -12.45
CA MET A 392 5.37 -5.01 -12.81
C MET A 392 5.54 -4.99 -14.33
N CYS A 393 5.25 -6.10 -15.00
CA CYS A 393 5.37 -6.25 -16.45
C CYS A 393 4.53 -5.21 -17.21
N GLY A 394 3.34 -4.87 -16.69
CA GLY A 394 2.45 -3.87 -17.25
C GLY A 394 2.98 -2.43 -17.25
N ARG A 395 4.13 -2.17 -16.59
CA ARG A 395 4.84 -0.88 -16.66
C ARG A 395 5.75 -0.78 -17.90
N ALA A 396 5.94 -1.85 -18.65
CA ALA A 396 6.72 -1.84 -19.88
C ALA A 396 5.94 -1.23 -21.06
N GLY A 397 6.62 -0.38 -21.83
CA GLY A 397 6.09 0.38 -22.96
C GLY A 397 5.57 1.76 -22.56
N ARG A 398 6.24 2.83 -23.03
CA ARG A 398 5.77 4.22 -22.81
C ARG A 398 4.85 4.66 -23.98
N PRO A 399 3.58 5.00 -23.71
CA PRO A 399 2.64 5.44 -24.73
C PRO A 399 3.18 6.63 -25.53
N GLY A 400 3.14 6.52 -26.86
CA GLY A 400 3.60 7.57 -27.78
C GLY A 400 5.12 7.71 -27.93
N LEU A 401 5.93 6.95 -27.18
CA LEU A 401 7.39 6.97 -27.26
C LEU A 401 7.98 5.66 -27.75
N ASP A 402 7.46 4.53 -27.27
CA ASP A 402 8.00 3.20 -27.59
C ASP A 402 7.12 2.46 -28.59
N PRO A 403 7.72 1.72 -29.56
CA PRO A 403 6.96 0.91 -30.51
C PRO A 403 6.35 -0.33 -29.87
N HIS A 404 7.00 -0.87 -28.84
CA HIS A 404 6.54 -1.96 -27.98
C HIS A 404 7.28 -1.84 -26.62
N GLY A 405 6.70 -2.42 -25.58
CA GLY A 405 7.33 -2.63 -24.29
C GLY A 405 7.85 -4.06 -24.16
N GLU A 406 8.95 -4.23 -23.44
CA GLU A 406 9.50 -5.55 -23.13
C GLU A 406 9.48 -5.78 -21.61
N ALA A 407 8.93 -6.90 -21.15
CA ALA A 407 9.02 -7.35 -19.78
C ALA A 407 9.83 -8.66 -19.74
N VAL A 408 10.90 -8.67 -18.97
CA VAL A 408 11.87 -9.78 -18.96
C VAL A 408 11.99 -10.34 -17.55
N LEU A 409 11.65 -11.62 -17.39
CA LEU A 409 11.86 -12.38 -16.16
C LEU A 409 13.27 -12.99 -16.21
N VAL A 410 14.11 -12.72 -15.21
CA VAL A 410 15.44 -13.34 -15.14
C VAL A 410 15.33 -14.66 -14.38
N GLY A 411 15.92 -15.72 -14.90
CA GLY A 411 15.97 -17.00 -14.20
C GLY A 411 17.11 -17.89 -14.68
N GLU A 412 17.22 -19.02 -13.98
CA GLU A 412 18.16 -20.09 -14.28
C GLU A 412 17.55 -21.12 -15.24
N SER A 413 18.40 -21.97 -15.82
CA SER A 413 18.00 -22.98 -16.81
C SER A 413 16.93 -23.96 -16.30
N ASP A 414 16.94 -24.26 -15.01
CA ASP A 414 15.98 -25.16 -14.35
C ASP A 414 14.66 -24.47 -13.97
N SER A 415 14.67 -23.15 -13.78
CA SER A 415 13.49 -22.35 -13.43
C SER A 415 12.70 -21.85 -14.63
N ARG A 416 13.28 -21.90 -15.84
CA ARG A 416 12.71 -21.35 -17.07
C ARG A 416 11.27 -21.79 -17.33
N ASP A 417 11.02 -23.10 -17.33
CA ASP A 417 9.70 -23.64 -17.67
C ASP A 417 8.66 -23.24 -16.62
N GLU A 418 9.06 -23.18 -15.33
CA GLU A 418 8.20 -22.73 -14.24
C GLU A 418 7.88 -21.23 -14.34
N LEU A 419 8.84 -20.39 -14.78
CA LEU A 419 8.61 -18.97 -15.03
C LEU A 419 7.64 -18.74 -16.20
N VAL A 420 7.78 -19.51 -17.28
CA VAL A 420 6.86 -19.46 -18.43
C VAL A 420 5.46 -19.88 -17.98
N GLU A 421 5.33 -21.05 -17.37
CA GLU A 421 4.04 -21.60 -16.94
C GLU A 421 3.34 -20.66 -15.95
N ARG A 422 4.05 -20.11 -14.96
CA ARG A 422 3.44 -19.28 -13.91
C ARG A 422 3.12 -17.86 -14.36
N TYR A 423 4.02 -17.21 -15.09
CA TYR A 423 3.95 -15.75 -15.30
C TYR A 423 3.76 -15.32 -16.75
N VAL A 424 4.15 -16.13 -17.73
CA VAL A 424 3.95 -15.81 -19.15
C VAL A 424 2.61 -16.35 -19.64
N ASP A 425 2.37 -17.64 -19.40
CA ASP A 425 1.15 -18.34 -19.80
C ASP A 425 0.09 -18.35 -18.69
N GLY A 426 0.51 -18.15 -17.43
CA GLY A 426 -0.36 -18.18 -16.27
C GLY A 426 -1.27 -16.96 -16.17
N GLU A 427 -2.50 -17.20 -15.72
CA GLU A 427 -3.48 -16.15 -15.44
C GLU A 427 -3.32 -15.64 -13.99
N PRO A 428 -3.62 -14.34 -13.73
CA PRO A 428 -3.64 -13.81 -12.37
C PRO A 428 -4.61 -14.56 -11.47
N GLU A 429 -4.33 -14.59 -10.18
CA GLU A 429 -5.18 -15.26 -9.18
C GLU A 429 -6.60 -14.67 -9.10
N ALA A 430 -7.54 -15.47 -8.64
CA ALA A 430 -8.86 -15.00 -8.25
C ALA A 430 -8.76 -14.14 -6.98
N VAL A 431 -9.56 -13.08 -6.94
CA VAL A 431 -9.69 -12.22 -5.76
C VAL A 431 -10.58 -12.93 -4.75
N GLU A 432 -10.06 -13.15 -3.55
CA GLU A 432 -10.79 -13.76 -2.43
C GLU A 432 -10.95 -12.73 -1.30
N SER A 433 -12.12 -12.70 -0.65
CA SER A 433 -12.29 -11.83 0.53
C SER A 433 -11.52 -12.38 1.72
N THR A 434 -10.83 -11.48 2.43
CA THR A 434 -10.17 -11.79 3.71
C THR A 434 -10.99 -11.36 4.93
N LEU A 435 -12.27 -10.96 4.77
CA LEU A 435 -13.12 -10.45 5.86
C LEU A 435 -13.32 -11.46 7.01
N SER A 436 -13.24 -12.77 6.73
CA SER A 436 -13.34 -13.82 7.75
C SER A 436 -12.12 -13.93 8.66
N ASP A 437 -11.04 -13.20 8.39
CA ASP A 437 -9.94 -13.08 9.34
C ASP A 437 -10.45 -12.53 10.69
N PRO A 438 -10.22 -13.23 11.83
CA PRO A 438 -10.78 -12.84 13.11
C PRO A 438 -10.44 -11.41 13.55
N ALA A 439 -9.22 -10.92 13.28
CA ALA A 439 -8.83 -9.56 13.67
C ALA A 439 -9.58 -8.49 12.85
N SER A 440 -9.77 -8.77 11.56
CA SER A 440 -10.55 -7.92 10.66
C SER A 440 -12.03 -7.92 11.05
N LEU A 441 -12.61 -9.10 11.29
CA LEU A 441 -14.02 -9.24 11.68
C LEU A 441 -14.33 -8.54 13.01
N ARG A 442 -13.46 -8.68 14.02
CA ARG A 442 -13.58 -7.95 15.31
C ARG A 442 -13.66 -6.44 15.11
N THR A 443 -12.81 -5.90 14.24
CA THR A 443 -12.77 -4.46 13.95
C THR A 443 -14.08 -3.98 13.33
N HIS A 444 -14.62 -4.69 12.34
CA HIS A 444 -15.83 -4.27 11.64
C HIS A 444 -17.12 -4.57 12.40
N VAL A 445 -17.18 -5.67 13.18
CA VAL A 445 -18.31 -5.95 14.09
C VAL A 445 -18.40 -4.86 15.16
N LEU A 446 -17.27 -4.49 15.79
CA LEU A 446 -17.26 -3.39 16.75
C LEU A 446 -17.70 -2.08 16.09
N SER A 447 -17.25 -1.80 14.87
CA SER A 447 -17.66 -0.63 14.11
C SER A 447 -19.18 -0.57 13.93
N ALA A 448 -19.78 -1.64 13.40
CA ALA A 448 -21.23 -1.73 13.15
C ALA A 448 -22.08 -1.50 14.42
N ILE A 449 -21.61 -2.00 15.56
CA ILE A 449 -22.28 -1.80 16.87
C ILE A 449 -22.08 -0.37 17.37
N ALA A 450 -20.85 0.15 17.32
CA ALA A 450 -20.49 1.46 17.87
C ALA A 450 -21.08 2.63 17.08
N THR A 451 -21.33 2.46 15.78
CA THR A 451 -22.03 3.44 14.94
C THR A 451 -23.56 3.35 15.07
N GLY A 452 -24.07 2.32 15.75
CA GLY A 452 -25.50 2.06 15.87
C GLY A 452 -26.13 1.50 14.60
N PHE A 453 -25.34 0.95 13.67
CA PHE A 453 -25.88 0.26 12.49
C PHE A 453 -26.50 -1.10 12.84
N ALA A 454 -26.08 -1.71 13.95
CA ALA A 454 -26.62 -2.97 14.44
C ALA A 454 -26.66 -3.04 15.96
N GLU A 455 -27.76 -3.58 16.52
CA GLU A 455 -27.97 -3.88 17.94
C GLU A 455 -28.15 -5.39 18.19
N THR A 456 -28.15 -6.22 17.15
CA THR A 456 -28.33 -7.68 17.25
C THR A 456 -27.39 -8.43 16.29
N GLU A 457 -27.10 -9.71 16.57
CA GLU A 457 -26.30 -10.55 15.65
C GLU A 457 -26.91 -10.62 14.24
N SER A 458 -28.25 -10.64 14.14
CA SER A 458 -28.94 -10.61 12.84
C SER A 458 -28.69 -9.31 12.10
N GLU A 459 -28.79 -8.16 12.77
CA GLU A 459 -28.51 -6.86 12.14
C GLU A 459 -27.04 -6.70 11.76
N ILE A 460 -26.11 -7.29 12.54
CA ILE A 460 -24.69 -7.33 12.18
C ILE A 460 -24.49 -8.12 10.89
N LEU A 461 -25.15 -9.28 10.76
CA LEU A 461 -25.14 -10.06 9.53
C LEU A 461 -25.73 -9.28 8.36
N ASP A 462 -26.85 -8.59 8.55
CA ASP A 462 -27.47 -7.74 7.52
C ASP A 462 -26.54 -6.60 7.04
N VAL A 463 -25.65 -6.09 7.91
CA VAL A 463 -24.61 -5.12 7.51
C VAL A 463 -23.59 -5.79 6.59
N PHE A 464 -23.20 -7.02 6.90
CA PHE A 464 -22.23 -7.77 6.11
C PHE A 464 -22.81 -8.46 4.87
N GLU A 465 -24.13 -8.61 4.73
CA GLU A 465 -24.76 -9.18 3.52
C GLU A 465 -24.39 -8.42 2.23
N GLY A 466 -24.10 -7.12 2.35
CA GLY A 466 -23.68 -6.27 1.24
C GLY A 466 -22.20 -6.41 0.84
N THR A 467 -21.42 -7.25 1.52
CA THR A 467 -19.98 -7.38 1.31
C THR A 467 -19.64 -8.47 0.29
N PHE A 468 -18.42 -8.44 -0.28
CA PHE A 468 -17.94 -9.43 -1.25
C PHE A 468 -17.89 -10.84 -0.64
N TYR A 469 -17.43 -10.96 0.60
CA TYR A 469 -17.42 -12.21 1.39
C TYR A 469 -18.79 -12.88 1.44
N ALA A 470 -19.84 -12.13 1.77
CA ALA A 470 -21.19 -12.68 1.89
C ALA A 470 -21.73 -13.21 0.55
N ARG A 471 -21.28 -12.64 -0.57
CA ARG A 471 -21.64 -13.09 -1.93
C ARG A 471 -20.92 -14.38 -2.31
N GLU A 472 -19.67 -14.54 -1.91
CA GLU A 472 -18.83 -15.72 -2.22
C GLU A 472 -19.13 -16.92 -1.31
N ALA A 473 -19.15 -16.72 0.02
CA ALA A 473 -19.18 -17.81 1.00
C ALA A 473 -20.57 -18.42 1.23
N GLY A 474 -21.64 -17.67 0.92
CA GLY A 474 -23.01 -18.02 1.30
C GLY A 474 -23.26 -17.88 2.81
N ALA A 475 -24.53 -17.77 3.22
CA ALA A 475 -24.94 -17.26 4.54
C ALA A 475 -24.53 -18.10 5.78
N GLY A 476 -23.93 -19.28 5.64
CA GLY A 476 -23.74 -20.24 6.74
C GLY A 476 -22.53 -19.96 7.65
N GLY A 477 -21.36 -19.67 7.09
CA GLY A 477 -20.11 -19.54 7.87
C GLY A 477 -19.96 -18.21 8.61
N LEU A 478 -20.58 -17.16 8.09
CA LEU A 478 -20.48 -15.82 8.67
C LEU A 478 -21.21 -15.70 10.01
N ALA A 479 -22.34 -16.38 10.16
CA ALA A 479 -23.16 -16.31 11.39
C ALA A 479 -22.39 -16.80 12.62
N ASP A 480 -21.74 -17.96 12.52
CA ASP A 480 -20.95 -18.51 13.61
C ASP A 480 -19.74 -17.60 13.93
N ALA A 481 -19.03 -17.12 12.91
CA ALA A 481 -17.89 -16.22 13.09
C ALA A 481 -18.29 -14.88 13.73
N VAL A 482 -19.45 -14.32 13.38
CA VAL A 482 -20.00 -13.11 14.02
C VAL A 482 -20.35 -13.39 15.48
N GLY A 483 -20.98 -14.53 15.79
CA GLY A 483 -21.30 -14.93 17.16
C GLY A 483 -20.05 -15.02 18.05
N ASP A 484 -19.03 -15.75 17.58
CA ASP A 484 -17.73 -15.87 18.26
C ASP A 484 -17.05 -14.50 18.44
N THR A 485 -17.11 -13.65 17.41
CA THR A 485 -16.56 -12.29 17.46
C THR A 485 -17.26 -11.41 18.49
N VAL A 486 -18.59 -11.50 18.60
CA VAL A 486 -19.34 -10.76 19.62
C VAL A 486 -18.94 -11.23 21.01
N ASP A 487 -18.76 -12.54 21.22
CA ASP A 487 -18.30 -13.09 22.50
C ASP A 487 -16.89 -12.59 22.86
N ASP A 488 -15.97 -12.55 21.90
CA ASP A 488 -14.63 -11.97 22.08
C ASP A 488 -14.70 -10.48 22.46
N LEU A 489 -15.52 -9.69 21.77
CA LEU A 489 -15.69 -8.26 22.06
C LEU A 489 -16.34 -8.02 23.43
N VAL A 490 -17.22 -8.91 23.88
CA VAL A 490 -17.77 -8.88 25.25
C VAL A 490 -16.69 -9.20 26.28
N ALA A 491 -15.86 -10.22 26.03
CA ALA A 491 -14.76 -10.60 26.91
C ALA A 491 -13.72 -9.47 27.04
N ALA A 492 -13.40 -8.80 25.94
CA ALA A 492 -12.51 -7.63 25.90
C ALA A 492 -13.14 -6.34 26.48
N GLY A 493 -14.42 -6.38 26.88
CA GLY A 493 -15.13 -5.22 27.44
C GLY A 493 -15.43 -4.11 26.42
N MET A 494 -15.37 -4.41 25.13
CA MET A 494 -15.67 -3.47 24.03
C MET A 494 -17.18 -3.33 23.80
N VAL A 495 -17.93 -4.42 23.99
CA VAL A 495 -19.39 -4.43 23.88
C VAL A 495 -20.01 -5.14 25.09
N ARG A 496 -21.32 -4.99 25.28
CA ARG A 496 -22.07 -5.67 26.33
C ARG A 496 -23.47 -6.02 25.87
N ARG A 497 -24.04 -7.05 26.48
CA ARG A 497 -25.42 -7.49 26.23
C ARG A 497 -26.37 -6.85 27.24
N GLU A 498 -27.34 -6.08 26.76
CA GLU A 498 -28.42 -5.48 27.55
C GLU A 498 -29.73 -6.26 27.38
N THR A 499 -30.39 -6.60 28.50
CA THR A 499 -31.67 -7.32 28.45
C THR A 499 -32.79 -6.44 27.89
N ALA A 500 -33.38 -6.83 26.77
CA ALA A 500 -34.50 -6.15 26.13
C ALA A 500 -35.85 -6.68 26.68
N GLY A 501 -36.11 -6.53 27.97
CA GLY A 501 -37.44 -6.71 28.58
C GLY A 501 -38.08 -8.12 28.54
N GLY A 502 -37.53 -9.08 27.81
CA GLY A 502 -37.97 -10.48 27.68
C GLY A 502 -36.85 -11.50 27.96
N VAL A 503 -37.21 -12.75 28.26
CA VAL A 503 -36.24 -13.83 28.49
C VAL A 503 -35.66 -14.27 27.14
N GLY A 504 -34.36 -14.06 26.94
CA GLY A 504 -33.64 -14.46 25.72
C GLY A 504 -33.53 -13.39 24.63
N ASP A 505 -34.09 -12.20 24.87
CA ASP A 505 -33.98 -11.06 23.95
C ASP A 505 -32.98 -10.05 24.54
N TYR A 506 -31.85 -9.87 23.86
CA TYR A 506 -30.80 -8.95 24.28
C TYR A 506 -30.36 -8.07 23.13
N ARG A 507 -30.00 -6.83 23.46
CA ARG A 507 -29.34 -5.90 22.54
C ARG A 507 -27.85 -5.88 22.82
N ILE A 508 -27.05 -5.80 21.78
CA ILE A 508 -25.62 -5.60 21.85
C ILE A 508 -25.38 -4.11 21.73
N VAL A 509 -24.68 -3.56 22.71
CA VAL A 509 -24.33 -2.13 22.73
C VAL A 509 -22.85 -1.99 23.00
N ALA A 510 -22.20 -1.04 22.31
CA ALA A 510 -20.82 -0.70 22.59
C ALA A 510 -20.68 -0.14 24.02
N THR A 511 -19.58 -0.45 24.69
CA THR A 511 -19.20 0.23 25.92
C THR A 511 -18.58 1.59 25.56
N PRO A 512 -18.42 2.54 26.51
CA PRO A 512 -17.70 3.77 26.23
C PRO A 512 -16.28 3.52 25.69
N VAL A 513 -15.62 2.46 26.18
CA VAL A 513 -14.31 2.03 25.66
C VAL A 513 -14.43 1.56 24.22
N GLY A 514 -15.41 0.69 23.90
CA GLY A 514 -15.63 0.22 22.53
C GLY A 514 -16.01 1.34 21.55
N GLU A 515 -16.84 2.30 21.96
CA GLU A 515 -17.17 3.48 21.16
C GLU A 515 -15.92 4.32 20.88
N THR A 516 -15.11 4.61 21.90
CA THR A 516 -13.87 5.37 21.75
C THR A 516 -12.87 4.63 20.88
N THR A 517 -12.65 3.33 21.11
CA THR A 517 -11.80 2.45 20.28
C THR A 517 -12.20 2.53 18.81
N SER A 518 -13.50 2.36 18.51
CA SER A 518 -14.01 2.42 17.14
C SER A 518 -13.78 3.79 16.49
N ARG A 519 -14.10 4.89 17.20
CA ARG A 519 -13.94 6.27 16.70
C ARG A 519 -12.48 6.67 16.48
N GLN A 520 -11.57 6.17 17.31
CA GLN A 520 -10.12 6.39 17.14
C GLN A 520 -9.52 5.51 16.04
N TYR A 521 -10.32 4.62 15.43
CA TYR A 521 -9.92 3.72 14.35
C TYR A 521 -8.82 2.72 14.75
N VAL A 522 -8.65 2.45 16.06
CA VAL A 522 -7.69 1.45 16.55
C VAL A 522 -8.36 0.09 16.64
N ARG A 523 -7.59 -0.99 16.48
CA ARG A 523 -8.13 -2.34 16.62
C ARG A 523 -8.66 -2.59 18.04
N PRO A 524 -9.69 -3.43 18.21
CA PRO A 524 -10.18 -3.83 19.53
C PRO A 524 -9.05 -4.31 20.46
N GLU A 525 -8.14 -5.15 19.96
CA GLU A 525 -6.99 -5.65 20.72
C GLU A 525 -6.03 -4.53 21.14
N THR A 526 -5.81 -3.55 20.27
CA THR A 526 -5.04 -2.35 20.60
C THR A 526 -5.72 -1.56 21.71
N GLY A 527 -7.03 -1.33 21.59
CA GLY A 527 -7.81 -0.61 22.61
C GLY A 527 -7.78 -1.31 23.97
N GLU A 528 -7.88 -2.64 24.00
CA GLU A 528 -7.79 -3.45 25.22
C GLU A 528 -6.42 -3.30 25.89
N ARG A 529 -5.33 -3.54 25.14
CA ARG A 529 -3.96 -3.43 25.65
C ARG A 529 -3.63 -2.02 26.12
N VAL A 530 -4.07 -1.01 25.39
CA VAL A 530 -3.91 0.41 25.77
C VAL A 530 -4.64 0.70 27.08
N VAL A 531 -5.88 0.26 27.25
CA VAL A 531 -6.65 0.47 28.49
C VAL A 531 -5.96 -0.19 29.69
N ASP A 532 -5.47 -1.41 29.54
CA ASP A 532 -4.76 -2.11 30.60
C ASP A 532 -3.41 -1.46 30.93
N GLY A 533 -2.64 -1.08 29.90
CA GLY A 533 -1.42 -0.30 30.06
C GLY A 533 -1.65 1.04 30.77
N LEU A 534 -2.75 1.75 30.45
CA LEU A 534 -3.11 3.03 31.07
C LEU A 534 -3.45 2.87 32.55
N ARG A 535 -4.19 1.81 32.90
CA ARG A 535 -4.52 1.49 34.30
C ARG A 535 -3.27 1.17 35.10
N THR A 536 -2.35 0.41 34.52
CA THR A 536 -1.04 0.11 35.12
C THR A 536 -0.22 1.39 35.29
N ALA A 537 -0.05 2.17 34.23
CA ALA A 537 0.71 3.42 34.23
C ALA A 537 0.16 4.43 35.26
N ALA A 538 -1.16 4.50 35.45
CA ALA A 538 -1.80 5.42 36.41
C ALA A 538 -1.41 5.14 37.87
N VAL A 539 -1.00 3.91 38.21
CA VAL A 539 -0.56 3.53 39.56
C VAL A 539 0.96 3.38 39.69
N MET A 540 1.72 3.52 38.59
CA MET A 540 3.17 3.48 38.62
C MET A 540 3.75 4.71 39.32
N PRO A 541 4.75 4.55 40.20
CA PRO A 541 5.36 5.68 40.90
C PRO A 541 6.16 6.60 39.96
N ASN A 542 6.64 6.07 38.84
CA ASN A 542 7.52 6.77 37.88
C ASN A 542 7.10 6.50 36.43
N ALA A 543 5.85 6.80 36.07
CA ALA A 543 5.45 6.78 34.66
C ALA A 543 6.19 7.89 33.87
N THR A 544 6.92 7.51 32.83
CA THR A 544 7.71 8.41 31.97
C THR A 544 7.18 8.40 30.53
N THR A 545 7.80 9.19 29.64
CA THR A 545 7.51 9.14 28.20
C THR A 545 7.78 7.75 27.62
N LEU A 546 8.85 7.08 28.06
CA LEU A 546 9.08 5.66 27.74
C LEU A 546 7.90 4.75 28.14
N THR A 547 7.26 4.99 29.29
CA THR A 547 6.04 4.25 29.69
C THR A 547 4.90 4.47 28.70
N ALA A 548 4.71 5.73 28.24
CA ALA A 548 3.68 6.06 27.28
C ALA A 548 3.96 5.43 25.90
N PHE A 549 5.23 5.40 25.46
CA PHE A 549 5.61 4.76 24.21
C PHE A 549 5.52 3.24 24.29
N GLU A 550 5.99 2.59 25.35
CA GLU A 550 5.91 1.13 25.48
C GLU A 550 4.46 0.65 25.41
N LEU A 551 3.55 1.35 26.08
CA LEU A 551 2.12 1.08 26.06
C LEU A 551 1.54 1.03 24.63
N ILE A 552 1.86 2.01 23.77
CA ILE A 552 1.33 2.05 22.40
C ILE A 552 2.13 1.16 21.45
N CYS A 553 3.41 0.92 21.72
CA CYS A 553 4.27 0.11 20.87
C CYS A 553 3.97 -1.38 21.00
N ASP A 554 3.45 -1.82 22.14
CA ASP A 554 3.10 -3.22 22.40
C ASP A 554 1.70 -3.59 21.86
N THR A 555 1.30 -2.96 20.75
CA THR A 555 -0.03 -3.09 20.16
C THR A 555 0.05 -3.53 18.69
N PRO A 556 -0.93 -4.30 18.18
CA PRO A 556 -0.96 -4.73 16.78
C PRO A 556 -0.93 -3.59 15.77
N ASP A 557 -1.33 -2.37 16.14
CA ASP A 557 -1.34 -1.22 15.24
C ASP A 557 0.02 -0.50 15.12
N MET A 558 0.98 -0.78 16.01
CA MET A 558 2.36 -0.30 15.85
C MET A 558 3.23 -1.25 15.01
N GLN A 559 3.07 -2.57 15.21
CA GLN A 559 4.04 -3.61 14.83
C GLN A 559 4.64 -3.43 13.42
N ASP A 560 5.94 -3.08 13.38
CA ASP A 560 6.83 -3.09 12.20
C ASP A 560 8.30 -3.06 12.67
N THR A 561 8.69 -4.01 13.51
CA THR A 561 10.06 -4.08 14.00
C THR A 561 10.61 -5.47 13.84
N TYR A 562 11.85 -5.55 13.39
CA TYR A 562 12.66 -6.75 13.45
C TYR A 562 13.74 -6.52 14.49
N LEU A 563 13.93 -7.50 15.37
CA LEU A 563 15.02 -7.50 16.33
C LEU A 563 16.16 -8.39 15.85
N GLY A 564 17.25 -7.76 15.42
CA GLY A 564 18.46 -8.48 15.02
C GLY A 564 19.08 -9.24 16.20
N ASN A 565 19.79 -10.33 15.90
CA ASN A 565 20.48 -11.15 16.90
C ASN A 565 21.43 -10.34 17.81
N GLU A 566 22.14 -9.36 17.23
CA GLU A 566 23.06 -8.49 17.97
C GLU A 566 22.32 -7.51 18.89
N GLU A 567 21.17 -7.00 18.44
CA GLU A 567 20.35 -6.01 19.15
C GLU A 567 19.59 -6.64 20.31
N ARG A 568 19.24 -7.93 20.22
CA ARG A 568 18.47 -8.66 21.23
C ARG A 568 19.05 -8.56 22.63
N ALA A 569 20.38 -8.74 22.75
CA ALA A 569 21.06 -8.67 24.04
C ALA A 569 21.11 -7.23 24.59
N GLU A 570 21.11 -6.23 23.73
CA GLU A 570 21.03 -4.83 24.12
C GLU A 570 19.61 -4.49 24.60
N MET A 571 18.58 -4.80 23.81
CA MET A 571 17.19 -4.53 24.17
C MET A 571 16.79 -5.24 25.46
N TYR A 572 17.24 -6.48 25.67
CA TYR A 572 17.07 -7.18 26.95
C TYR A 572 17.67 -6.39 28.13
N ARG A 573 18.92 -5.90 27.99
CA ARG A 573 19.58 -5.13 29.06
C ARG A 573 18.88 -3.81 29.31
N PHE A 574 18.47 -3.12 28.24
CA PHE A 574 17.70 -1.88 28.32
C PHE A 574 16.37 -2.10 29.05
N ALA A 575 15.58 -3.10 28.62
CA ALA A 575 14.30 -3.44 29.23
C ALA A 575 14.47 -3.80 30.72
N ARG A 576 15.53 -4.54 31.08
CA ARG A 576 15.81 -4.90 32.48
C ARG A 576 16.13 -3.67 33.32
N ALA A 577 16.97 -2.77 32.80
CA ALA A 577 17.37 -1.53 33.47
C ALA A 577 16.19 -0.56 33.66
N ASN A 578 15.26 -0.55 32.70
CA ASN A 578 14.09 0.33 32.68
C ASN A 578 12.79 -0.34 33.14
N SER A 579 12.85 -1.53 33.74
CA SER A 579 11.67 -2.31 34.15
C SER A 579 10.69 -1.56 35.07
N GLY A 580 11.14 -0.54 35.81
CA GLY A 580 10.26 0.32 36.61
C GLY A 580 9.46 1.36 35.83
N ALA A 581 9.71 1.49 34.52
CA ALA A 581 9.07 2.42 33.60
C ALA A 581 8.33 1.70 32.45
N LEU A 582 8.26 0.38 32.45
CA LEU A 582 7.51 -0.43 31.48
C LEU A 582 6.22 -0.93 32.12
N THR A 583 5.12 -0.95 31.37
CA THR A 583 3.82 -1.41 31.88
C THR A 583 3.72 -2.93 31.86
N THR A 584 4.38 -3.60 30.92
CA THR A 584 4.45 -5.06 30.84
C THR A 584 5.72 -5.60 31.50
N GLY A 585 5.57 -6.52 32.46
CA GLY A 585 6.71 -7.20 33.08
C GLY A 585 7.37 -8.24 32.16
N MET A 586 8.70 -8.38 32.26
CA MET A 586 9.48 -9.36 31.47
C MET A 586 9.02 -10.83 31.54
N ARG A 587 8.21 -11.19 32.54
CA ARG A 587 7.69 -12.56 32.75
C ARG A 587 6.18 -12.66 32.51
N GLU A 588 5.56 -11.57 32.12
CA GLU A 588 4.12 -11.44 31.93
C GLU A 588 3.73 -11.54 30.45
N THR A 589 4.69 -11.33 29.54
CA THR A 589 4.46 -11.50 28.10
C THR A 589 4.58 -12.97 27.67
N ASP A 590 3.60 -13.44 26.91
CA ASP A 590 3.60 -14.74 26.24
C ASP A 590 4.50 -14.76 24.99
N ASP A 591 4.70 -13.58 24.36
CA ASP A 591 5.63 -13.35 23.26
C ASP A 591 6.75 -12.41 23.68
N PHE A 592 7.81 -13.01 24.24
CA PHE A 592 8.95 -12.25 24.74
C PHE A 592 9.73 -11.53 23.64
N GLU A 593 9.74 -12.07 22.42
CA GLU A 593 10.48 -11.48 21.30
C GLU A 593 9.74 -10.28 20.73
N GLY A 594 8.45 -10.43 20.44
CA GLY A 594 7.59 -9.33 20.02
C GLY A 594 7.52 -8.20 21.05
N TRP A 595 7.54 -8.54 22.35
CA TRP A 595 7.65 -7.52 23.40
C TRP A 595 9.01 -6.79 23.41
N LEU A 596 10.13 -7.47 23.15
CA LEU A 596 11.41 -6.77 23.02
C LEU A 596 11.46 -5.87 21.78
N GLU A 597 10.76 -6.23 20.71
CA GLU A 597 10.57 -5.39 19.53
C GLU A 597 9.76 -4.13 19.86
N SER A 598 8.68 -4.25 20.63
CA SER A 598 7.91 -3.09 21.09
C SER A 598 8.74 -2.17 22.00
N VAL A 599 9.57 -2.74 22.87
CA VAL A 599 10.53 -1.97 23.70
C VAL A 599 11.59 -1.26 22.83
N LYS A 600 12.11 -1.91 21.78
CA LYS A 600 13.04 -1.27 20.82
C LYS A 600 12.38 -0.04 20.20
N THR A 601 11.15 -0.19 19.70
CA THR A 601 10.41 0.92 19.07
C THR A 601 10.09 2.03 20.07
N ALA A 602 9.69 1.69 21.30
CA ALA A 602 9.46 2.67 22.35
C ALA A 602 10.72 3.47 22.70
N ARG A 603 11.89 2.81 22.73
CA ARG A 603 13.17 3.48 22.94
C ARG A 603 13.54 4.43 21.81
N ILE A 604 13.34 4.01 20.55
CA ILE A 604 13.57 4.87 19.37
C ILE A 604 12.76 6.17 19.48
N LEU A 605 11.48 6.06 19.82
CA LEU A 605 10.58 7.20 19.96
C LEU A 605 10.93 8.09 21.17
N ASP A 606 11.37 7.49 22.28
CA ASP A 606 11.83 8.25 23.45
C ASP A 606 13.11 9.05 23.15
N GLU A 607 14.08 8.43 22.47
CA GLU A 607 15.31 9.11 22.02
C GLU A 607 15.02 10.20 20.97
N TRP A 608 14.04 9.97 20.06
CA TRP A 608 13.57 10.98 19.10
C TRP A 608 13.09 12.25 19.80
N ILE A 609 12.18 12.14 20.78
CA ILE A 609 11.65 13.32 21.49
C ILE A 609 12.70 13.99 22.40
N GLU A 610 13.80 13.31 22.71
CA GLU A 610 14.95 13.86 23.42
C GLU A 610 15.92 14.63 22.52
N GLY A 611 15.68 14.63 21.20
CA GLY A 611 16.40 15.43 20.21
C GLY A 611 17.44 14.64 19.42
N ALA A 612 17.38 13.30 19.44
CA ALA A 612 18.17 12.48 18.52
C ALA A 612 17.78 12.80 17.08
N THR A 613 18.79 12.90 16.22
CA THR A 613 18.63 13.17 14.78
C THR A 613 18.18 11.91 14.04
N VAL A 614 17.63 12.10 12.82
CA VAL A 614 17.25 10.98 11.94
C VAL A 614 18.46 10.08 11.69
N GLU A 615 19.62 10.68 11.46
CA GLU A 615 20.88 10.00 11.19
C GLU A 615 21.33 9.12 12.36
N GLU A 616 21.30 9.66 13.58
CA GLU A 616 21.68 8.92 14.79
C GLU A 616 20.78 7.70 15.01
N LEU A 617 19.46 7.85 14.85
CA LEU A 617 18.51 6.75 15.08
C LEU A 617 18.57 5.69 13.96
N VAL A 618 18.65 6.12 12.71
CA VAL A 618 18.78 5.21 11.55
C VAL A 618 20.04 4.35 11.67
N GLU A 619 21.16 4.95 12.05
CA GLU A 619 22.42 4.23 12.24
C GLU A 619 22.38 3.32 13.47
N ALA A 620 21.92 3.82 14.62
CA ALA A 620 21.92 3.06 15.87
C ALA A 620 21.00 1.83 15.82
N TYR A 621 19.85 1.93 15.17
CA TYR A 621 18.82 0.89 15.18
C TYR A 621 18.68 0.13 13.85
N ARG A 622 19.52 0.45 12.86
CA ARG A 622 19.58 -0.21 11.55
C ARG A 622 18.22 -0.25 10.84
N ILE A 623 17.53 0.88 10.85
CA ILE A 623 16.22 1.07 10.22
C ILE A 623 16.33 2.01 9.01
N GLY A 624 15.41 1.94 8.06
CA GLY A 624 15.34 2.95 7.01
C GLY A 624 14.79 4.28 7.57
N PRO A 625 15.22 5.44 7.04
CA PRO A 625 14.67 6.73 7.47
C PRO A 625 13.15 6.84 7.22
N GLY A 626 12.63 6.21 6.17
CA GLY A 626 11.17 6.11 5.95
C GLY A 626 10.45 5.25 6.99
N ASP A 627 11.13 4.26 7.58
CA ASP A 627 10.55 3.45 8.66
C ASP A 627 10.46 4.28 9.96
N LEU A 628 11.41 5.19 10.21
CA LEU A 628 11.36 6.12 11.34
C LEU A 628 10.16 7.07 11.21
N ASP A 629 9.98 7.70 10.04
CA ASP A 629 8.83 8.57 9.77
C ASP A 629 7.50 7.85 10.04
N SER A 630 7.37 6.63 9.53
CA SER A 630 6.16 5.82 9.70
C SER A 630 5.90 5.43 11.16
N ARG A 631 6.94 5.23 11.97
CA ARG A 631 6.81 4.98 13.42
C ARG A 631 6.38 6.22 14.18
N VAL A 632 6.97 7.38 13.87
CA VAL A 632 6.62 8.67 14.49
C VAL A 632 5.15 9.00 14.21
N GLU A 633 4.72 8.87 12.96
CA GLU A 633 3.33 9.14 12.57
C GLU A 633 2.33 8.19 13.27
N ARG A 634 2.61 6.88 13.29
CA ARG A 634 1.81 5.91 14.04
C ARG A 634 1.78 6.21 15.54
N ALA A 635 2.90 6.61 16.11
CA ALA A 635 2.98 6.96 17.53
C ALA A 635 2.14 8.18 17.87
N GLU A 636 2.11 9.20 17.01
CA GLU A 636 1.25 10.37 17.20
C GLU A 636 -0.23 9.97 17.23
N TRP A 637 -0.67 9.16 16.27
CA TRP A 637 -2.03 8.64 16.21
C TRP A 637 -2.38 7.78 17.44
N LEU A 638 -1.53 6.82 17.79
CA LEU A 638 -1.78 5.91 18.91
C LEU A 638 -1.73 6.62 20.27
N LEU A 639 -0.89 7.64 20.46
CA LEU A 639 -0.91 8.47 21.66
C LEU A 639 -2.18 9.33 21.74
N SER A 640 -2.70 9.80 20.61
CA SER A 640 -4.01 10.46 20.57
C SER A 640 -5.13 9.50 20.99
N ALA A 641 -5.11 8.26 20.49
CA ALA A 641 -6.07 7.23 20.87
C ALA A 641 -5.95 6.86 22.36
N ALA A 642 -4.73 6.68 22.87
CA ALA A 642 -4.46 6.40 24.27
C ALA A 642 -4.94 7.54 25.19
N GLN A 643 -4.79 8.80 24.77
CA GLN A 643 -5.32 9.94 25.51
C GLN A 643 -6.86 9.91 25.58
N ALA A 644 -7.54 9.67 24.45
CA ALA A 644 -9.00 9.57 24.40
C ALA A 644 -9.52 8.40 25.26
N LEU A 645 -8.82 7.26 25.24
CA LEU A 645 -9.14 6.10 26.09
C LEU A 645 -8.90 6.39 27.57
N ALA A 646 -7.84 7.11 27.93
CA ALA A 646 -7.56 7.52 29.31
C ALA A 646 -8.69 8.40 29.87
N ASP A 647 -9.15 9.37 29.08
CA ASP A 647 -10.28 10.23 29.41
C ASP A 647 -11.58 9.41 29.57
N THR A 648 -11.80 8.44 28.67
CA THR A 648 -12.97 7.54 28.68
C THR A 648 -13.05 6.69 29.95
N ILE A 649 -11.93 6.14 30.42
CA ILE A 649 -11.87 5.31 31.63
C ILE A 649 -11.62 6.12 32.91
N GLY A 650 -11.45 7.43 32.80
CA GLY A 650 -11.26 8.34 33.93
C GLY A 650 -9.93 8.19 34.67
N VAL A 651 -8.85 7.82 33.97
CA VAL A 651 -7.50 7.72 34.55
C VAL A 651 -6.62 8.87 34.07
N SER A 652 -5.68 9.30 34.91
CA SER A 652 -4.71 10.34 34.56
C SER A 652 -3.33 9.72 34.38
N VAL A 653 -2.80 9.81 33.16
CA VAL A 653 -1.44 9.36 32.80
C VAL A 653 -0.71 10.52 32.12
N PRO A 654 -0.15 11.49 32.88
CA PRO A 654 0.42 12.72 32.33
C PRO A 654 1.59 12.51 31.35
N SER A 655 2.22 11.33 31.36
CA SER A 655 3.26 10.98 30.40
C SER A 655 2.74 10.85 28.96
N VAL A 656 1.49 10.46 28.74
CA VAL A 656 0.88 10.33 27.41
C VAL A 656 0.79 11.67 26.68
N PRO A 657 0.09 12.70 27.20
CA PRO A 657 0.05 14.00 26.54
C PRO A 657 1.42 14.68 26.47
N ARG A 658 2.32 14.40 27.43
CA ARG A 658 3.71 14.89 27.37
C ARG A 658 4.49 14.28 26.21
N ALA A 659 4.41 12.96 26.00
CA ALA A 659 5.06 12.28 24.88
C ALA A 659 4.52 12.85 23.56
N ARG A 660 3.19 12.95 23.44
CA ARG A 660 2.52 13.48 22.25
C ARG A 660 2.93 14.92 21.92
N SER A 661 3.03 15.81 22.92
CA SER A 661 3.41 17.21 22.69
C SER A 661 4.87 17.42 22.24
N ARG A 662 5.69 16.36 22.29
CA ARG A 662 7.11 16.40 21.97
C ARG A 662 7.49 15.59 20.73
N LEU A 663 6.57 14.78 20.20
CA LEU A 663 6.66 14.24 18.83
C LEU A 663 6.51 15.40 17.85
#